data_AF-A0AAD5VWV4-F1
#
_entry.id   AF-A0AAD5VWV4-F1
#
_cell.length_a   1.000
_cell.length_b   1.000
_cell.length_c   1.000
_cell.angle_alpha   90.00
_cell.angle_beta   90.00
_cell.angle_gamma   90.00
#
_symmetry.space_group_name_H-M   'P 1'
#
loop_
_entity.id
_entity.type
_entity.pdbx_description
1 polymer ?
#
loop_
_entity_poly.entity_id
_entity_poly.type
_entity_poly.pdbx_seq_one_letter_code
_entity_poly.pdbx_strand_id
1 'polypeptide(L)'
;MSAKYSQTQVVAATPRHDDGTRMSGFQGSSQSKTSDKSSQAIGRSAHRQQDDVVIAVMGNTGTGKSSLIKLLTGSSAIAIGNSLDSHTSNIHIIRFLDHTSGRTITIVDTPGFDDSRENLTDTDILKKITKFLLSEYDKDRKLNGLVYLQRISDPRFGGQAKRNLKMFRNLCGAETYKNIVILTTFWDKVANEREGAQREEQLKNKYFKDLVDGGAHFVRHDRTVEGSHTVLKHILTLSPTNIQIQHEIRVEGKTLEDTAAGSVHREEVERIIAKHKEELNELKAEMEKLMVLNASFRRELEEERARARRNLERWEKEKSDLSNGLGEVRNEQARVEVDVAREQKDREKLSQDQERDWSSRLGSHARDHEVAIKDIQDQLDQEKRKRQESELRSLEDVEKKMREIEEEARVAKARMDKDRMVREEEMERIQGEQDSIMRETEEMLRRENERIEREDPEVDCPPPYETIDRDIGPLGPVNKAFRFAQSERYPPHLKVSELKNLLALPTIFNFTALLDTTVILFCEGERLPPTLLSMAPDSATTHTMQDLVNQNHVLHEESRQDRFKNQIPLFNQGMFFNKNIGLRDDWYCDAAFGQQQFTGTNPTTIKTAPRRWLDTFTSVAESQQRADIIELLAEDTSNIYIQDYSYFRSALNASPQVELSCDGRYACASVVLFHLEPEGKLHPLAITLDYRGSMEESVTMFNRRITSSTYGDESVDWPWRYAKMCAQVSDWLRHEVGIHLVNTHLVEEVIIVAAKRAFSPGHVVLRLLEPHWNSTLPLNGGARETLVPKIIIPMTGLKPDHVYAFIKSTFSRFDWRGLYVPNDLLSRGFPPEQLDEPKFHNYGYARNIYRMWEIIRKFVSTVLCDVYRSDLQVAGDLSLATFCQEVRSHTGGQLNSFPRIQTLEELIDFVTMSIHIASPQHTAVNYLQQYYQTFIPNKPSALYAPIPRSLDQLEALEEEDLLLALPVHKPRDWLLMAHVPYLLSFEVPDDGTILYYAAQTSERTSSTLPVINTAARILRDDLVNFIHTVAENSAELDDQQTPYLVMDPSKTAISILI
;
A
#
# COMPACT_ATOMS: atom_id res chain seq x y z
N MET A 1 -36.85 60.93 21.66
CA MET A 1 -36.28 61.58 22.86
C MET A 1 -34.80 61.27 22.87
N SER A 2 -33.99 62.07 22.17
CA SER A 2 -33.16 63.20 22.66
C SER A 2 -31.72 62.72 22.88
N ALA A 3 -30.66 63.31 22.33
CA ALA A 3 -30.45 64.43 21.41
C ALA A 3 -28.99 64.27 20.89
N LYS A 4 -28.71 64.22 19.58
CA LYS A 4 -28.42 65.31 18.62
C LYS A 4 -27.14 66.14 18.87
N TYR A 5 -26.49 66.40 17.72
CA TYR A 5 -25.41 67.34 17.35
C TYR A 5 -23.97 66.82 17.40
N SER A 6 -23.06 67.16 16.48
CA SER A 6 -23.05 67.53 15.04
C SER A 6 -21.58 67.81 14.71
N GLN A 7 -21.18 67.54 13.47
CA GLN A 7 -19.94 67.98 12.83
C GLN A 7 -19.60 69.46 13.06
N THR A 8 -18.30 69.80 13.00
CA THR A 8 -17.82 70.93 12.19
C THR A 8 -16.42 70.66 11.60
N GLN A 9 -16.28 70.94 10.31
CA GLN A 9 -15.07 70.87 9.48
C GLN A 9 -14.19 72.13 9.59
N VAL A 10 -12.87 71.91 9.45
CA VAL A 10 -11.85 72.60 8.60
C VAL A 10 -11.79 74.14 8.57
N VAL A 11 -10.59 74.71 8.77
CA VAL A 11 -9.81 75.57 7.81
C VAL A 11 -8.53 76.12 8.50
N ALA A 12 -7.49 76.28 7.66
CA ALA A 12 -6.08 76.63 7.87
C ALA A 12 -5.72 77.98 8.54
N ALA A 13 -4.45 78.13 8.98
CA ALA A 13 -3.48 79.14 8.46
C ALA A 13 -2.15 79.31 9.26
N THR A 14 -1.00 79.02 8.61
CA THR A 14 0.25 79.86 8.49
C THR A 14 1.21 80.12 9.73
N PRO A 15 2.43 80.73 9.60
CA PRO A 15 3.74 80.04 9.39
C PRO A 15 5.04 80.67 10.03
N ARG A 16 6.25 80.07 9.77
CA ARG A 16 7.68 80.59 9.79
C ARG A 16 8.31 81.02 11.14
N HIS A 17 9.61 80.91 11.48
CA HIS A 17 10.94 80.69 10.82
C HIS A 17 12.04 80.34 11.89
N ASP A 18 13.11 79.61 11.47
CA ASP A 18 14.58 79.72 11.80
C ASP A 18 15.16 79.63 13.26
N ASP A 19 16.38 79.13 13.57
CA ASP A 19 17.51 78.45 12.87
C ASP A 19 18.58 77.97 13.92
N GLY A 20 19.58 77.14 13.54
CA GLY A 20 20.98 77.27 14.06
C GLY A 20 21.76 76.13 14.80
N THR A 21 22.42 75.25 14.03
CA THR A 21 23.85 74.74 14.05
C THR A 21 24.65 74.11 15.25
N ARG A 22 25.20 72.88 14.98
CA ARG A 22 26.48 72.15 15.32
C ARG A 22 27.24 72.27 16.68
N MET A 23 27.67 71.11 17.23
CA MET A 23 29.08 70.67 17.47
C MET A 23 29.19 69.31 18.23
N SER A 24 30.35 68.65 18.07
CA SER A 24 30.78 67.28 18.46
C SER A 24 31.18 67.05 19.94
N GLY A 25 31.28 65.78 20.40
CA GLY A 25 31.93 65.41 21.67
C GLY A 25 32.34 63.92 21.79
N PHE A 26 33.56 63.68 22.28
CA PHE A 26 34.37 62.45 22.29
C PHE A 26 34.78 62.10 23.73
N GLN A 27 34.98 60.81 24.03
CA GLN A 27 35.87 60.17 25.04
C GLN A 27 35.73 60.38 26.57
N GLY A 28 35.98 59.28 27.30
CA GLY A 28 35.97 59.17 28.76
C GLY A 28 37.28 59.55 29.48
N SER A 29 37.36 59.23 30.78
CA SER A 29 38.56 59.01 31.62
C SER A 29 38.03 58.54 33.01
N SER A 30 38.70 57.79 33.89
CA SER A 30 40.12 57.64 34.23
C SER A 30 40.35 56.46 35.22
N GLN A 31 41.50 55.76 35.10
CA GLN A 31 42.55 55.47 36.14
C GLN A 31 42.19 54.74 37.46
N SER A 32 43.06 54.01 38.18
CA SER A 32 44.39 53.40 37.98
C SER A 32 44.78 52.57 39.24
N LYS A 33 45.33 51.37 39.02
CA LYS A 33 46.47 50.65 39.66
C LYS A 33 46.86 50.84 41.16
N THR A 34 47.26 49.72 41.78
CA THR A 34 48.56 49.51 42.48
C THR A 34 48.98 48.01 42.46
N SER A 35 50.28 47.76 42.70
CA SER A 35 51.08 46.54 42.44
C SER A 35 51.75 45.99 43.73
N ASP A 36 52.11 44.69 43.82
CA ASP A 36 53.53 44.25 43.96
C ASP A 36 53.76 42.71 43.98
N LYS A 37 54.84 42.31 43.27
CA LYS A 37 55.88 41.26 43.47
C LYS A 37 55.65 39.73 43.56
N SER A 38 56.69 39.06 43.06
CA SER A 38 56.91 37.68 42.62
C SER A 38 57.72 36.78 43.58
N SER A 39 57.58 35.45 43.51
CA SER A 39 58.68 34.46 43.70
C SER A 39 58.29 33.04 43.21
N GLN A 40 59.33 32.25 42.89
CA GLN A 40 59.43 31.10 41.95
C GLN A 40 58.94 29.73 42.46
N ALA A 41 58.59 28.78 41.55
CA ALA A 41 59.29 27.49 41.37
C ALA A 41 58.60 26.45 40.42
N ILE A 42 59.34 26.04 39.37
CA ILE A 42 59.51 24.68 38.79
C ILE A 42 58.33 23.99 38.06
N GLY A 43 58.34 24.16 36.72
CA GLY A 43 58.41 23.10 35.69
C GLY A 43 57.56 21.82 35.78
N ARG A 44 56.54 21.75 34.92
CA ARG A 44 56.28 20.61 34.01
C ARG A 44 55.52 21.14 32.78
N SER A 45 56.04 20.88 31.59
CA SER A 45 55.39 21.25 30.33
C SER A 45 54.09 20.48 30.19
N ALA A 46 52.95 21.15 30.34
CA ALA A 46 51.67 20.62 29.90
C ALA A 46 51.53 20.92 28.40
N HIS A 47 51.70 19.89 27.56
CA HIS A 47 51.12 19.90 26.22
C HIS A 47 49.64 20.28 26.35
N ARG A 48 49.22 21.42 25.79
CA ARG A 48 47.80 21.73 25.59
C ARG A 48 47.21 20.62 24.70
N GLN A 49 46.33 19.79 25.26
CA GLN A 49 45.39 18.98 24.47
C GLN A 49 44.62 19.92 23.54
N GLN A 50 44.65 19.66 22.23
CA GLN A 50 43.82 20.39 21.26
C GLN A 50 42.36 19.99 21.45
N ASP A 51 41.45 20.98 21.47
CA ASP A 51 40.02 20.79 21.76
C ASP A 51 39.36 19.78 20.80
N ASP A 52 38.67 18.79 21.39
CA ASP A 52 37.82 17.82 20.70
C ASP A 52 36.73 18.52 19.87
N VAL A 53 36.49 18.07 18.64
CA VAL A 53 35.48 18.62 17.72
C VAL A 53 34.21 17.78 17.80
N VAL A 54 33.05 18.38 18.01
CA VAL A 54 31.76 17.65 18.07
C VAL A 54 30.86 18.02 16.90
N ILE A 55 30.42 17.02 16.13
CA ILE A 55 29.58 17.16 14.94
C ILE A 55 28.34 16.28 15.10
N ALA A 56 27.15 16.86 14.93
CA ALA A 56 25.90 16.10 14.92
C ALA A 56 25.35 15.98 13.48
N VAL A 57 24.96 14.77 13.10
CA VAL A 57 24.48 14.45 11.74
C VAL A 57 23.00 14.11 11.80
N MET A 58 22.16 14.90 11.13
CA MET A 58 20.69 14.81 11.14
C MET A 58 20.11 14.75 9.72
N GLY A 59 18.86 14.32 9.62
CA GLY A 59 18.11 14.24 8.36
C GLY A 59 17.18 13.02 8.33
N ASN A 60 16.28 12.96 7.35
CA ASN A 60 15.32 11.87 7.20
C ASN A 60 16.00 10.49 7.07
N THR A 61 15.27 9.42 7.34
CA THR A 61 15.77 8.05 7.14
C THR A 61 16.16 7.86 5.67
N GLY A 62 17.30 7.21 5.42
CA GLY A 62 17.81 6.97 4.07
C GLY A 62 18.59 8.12 3.42
N THR A 63 18.69 9.32 3.99
CA THR A 63 19.41 10.46 3.35
C THR A 63 20.94 10.30 3.23
N GLY A 64 21.50 9.20 3.73
CA GLY A 64 22.92 8.84 3.59
C GLY A 64 23.78 9.11 4.84
N LYS A 65 23.16 9.30 6.01
CA LYS A 65 23.86 9.63 7.28
C LYS A 65 24.97 8.63 7.63
N SER A 66 24.63 7.35 7.80
CA SER A 66 25.61 6.31 8.14
C SER A 66 26.66 6.10 7.03
N SER A 67 26.31 6.35 5.76
CA SER A 67 27.26 6.33 4.64
C SER A 67 28.29 7.45 4.74
N LEU A 68 27.88 8.69 5.07
CA LEU A 68 28.79 9.81 5.29
C LEU A 68 29.76 9.51 6.45
N ILE A 69 29.26 8.94 7.54
CA ILE A 69 30.08 8.62 8.72
C ILE A 69 31.09 7.51 8.38
N LYS A 70 30.71 6.51 7.59
CA LYS A 70 31.64 5.48 7.13
C LYS A 70 32.75 6.05 6.25
N LEU A 71 32.42 6.98 5.34
CA LEU A 71 33.40 7.65 4.49
C LEU A 71 34.38 8.51 5.30
N LEU A 72 33.92 9.16 6.37
CA LEU A 72 34.77 9.99 7.25
C LEU A 72 35.69 9.18 8.17
N THR A 73 35.25 7.99 8.60
CA THR A 73 35.96 7.20 9.62
C THR A 73 36.80 6.07 9.04
N GLY A 74 36.50 5.63 7.82
CA GLY A 74 37.13 4.45 7.20
C GLY A 74 36.82 3.12 7.93
N SER A 75 35.93 3.12 8.93
CA SER A 75 35.69 1.97 9.80
C SER A 75 34.78 0.93 9.14
N SER A 76 35.27 -0.31 9.06
CA SER A 76 34.50 -1.47 8.59
C SER A 76 33.42 -1.94 9.59
N ALA A 77 33.49 -1.47 10.85
CA ALA A 77 32.54 -1.81 11.92
C ALA A 77 31.19 -1.06 11.81
N ILE A 78 31.10 -0.05 10.94
CA ILE A 78 29.85 0.68 10.67
C ILE A 78 29.06 -0.09 9.61
N ALA A 79 28.02 -0.81 10.05
CA ALA A 79 27.10 -1.51 9.18
C ALA A 79 26.25 -0.51 8.38
N ILE A 80 26.44 -0.46 7.05
CA ILE A 80 25.50 0.22 6.16
C ILE A 80 24.42 -0.81 5.82
N GLY A 81 23.22 -0.59 6.35
CA GLY A 81 22.08 -1.42 6.02
C GLY A 81 21.63 -1.21 4.60
N ASN A 82 21.47 -2.32 3.87
CA ASN A 82 20.78 -2.35 2.58
C ASN A 82 19.31 -2.82 2.75
N SER A 83 18.77 -2.82 3.99
CA SER A 83 17.38 -3.16 4.33
C SER A 83 16.56 -1.91 4.66
N LEU A 84 15.22 -2.01 4.55
CA LEU A 84 14.28 -0.96 4.95
C LEU A 84 14.25 -0.67 6.46
N ASP A 85 14.73 -1.57 7.31
CA ASP A 85 14.85 -1.30 8.74
C ASP A 85 16.03 -0.38 9.03
N SER A 86 15.77 0.76 9.69
CA SER A 86 16.80 1.64 10.22
C SER A 86 17.66 0.89 11.25
N HIS A 87 18.95 0.72 10.94
CA HIS A 87 19.88 -0.03 11.80
C HIS A 87 20.26 0.69 13.12
N THR A 88 19.92 1.97 13.28
CA THR A 88 20.23 2.76 14.48
C THR A 88 18.97 3.01 15.32
N SER A 89 18.80 2.23 16.40
CA SER A 89 17.76 2.47 17.42
C SER A 89 18.22 3.44 18.53
N ASN A 90 19.52 3.73 18.60
CA ASN A 90 20.17 4.57 19.61
C ASN A 90 21.10 5.59 18.96
N ILE A 91 21.43 6.66 19.70
CA ILE A 91 22.45 7.63 19.27
C ILE A 91 23.82 6.95 19.33
N HIS A 92 24.54 6.94 18.22
CA HIS A 92 25.88 6.38 18.16
C HIS A 92 26.93 7.49 18.17
N ILE A 93 27.84 7.45 19.14
CA ILE A 93 28.95 8.39 19.26
C ILE A 93 30.18 7.70 18.70
N ILE A 94 30.75 8.27 17.64
CA ILE A 94 31.96 7.75 16.99
C ILE A 94 33.08 8.76 17.16
N ARG A 95 34.20 8.31 17.73
CA ARG A 95 35.40 9.13 17.94
C ARG A 95 36.55 8.60 17.10
N PHE A 96 37.20 9.48 16.38
CA PHE A 96 38.41 9.15 15.61
C PHE A 96 39.36 10.33 15.57
N LEU A 97 40.65 10.05 15.42
CA LEU A 97 41.67 11.08 15.22
C LEU A 97 41.73 11.43 13.74
N ASP A 98 41.47 12.68 13.38
CA ASP A 98 41.73 13.13 12.02
C ASP A 98 43.24 13.37 11.84
N HIS A 99 43.90 12.50 11.08
CA HIS A 99 45.34 12.58 10.83
C HIS A 99 45.75 13.85 10.07
N THR A 100 44.81 14.53 9.41
CA THR A 100 45.08 15.77 8.66
C THR A 100 45.15 16.99 9.56
N SER A 101 44.23 17.12 10.51
CA SER A 101 44.16 18.25 11.46
C SER A 101 44.84 17.98 12.80
N GLY A 102 45.11 16.72 13.14
CA GLY A 102 45.63 16.31 14.44
C GLY A 102 44.61 16.37 15.58
N ARG A 103 43.33 16.63 15.27
CA ARG A 103 42.25 16.80 16.25
C ARG A 103 41.40 15.54 16.37
N THR A 104 40.91 15.27 17.57
CA THR A 104 39.91 14.23 17.81
C THR A 104 38.54 14.73 17.35
N ILE A 105 37.90 13.99 16.44
CA ILE A 105 36.56 14.27 15.94
C ILE A 105 35.57 13.32 16.60
N THR A 106 34.51 13.87 17.18
CA THR A 106 33.36 13.15 17.72
C THR A 106 32.16 13.40 16.78
N ILE A 107 31.74 12.36 16.06
CA ILE A 107 30.53 12.40 15.24
C ILE A 107 29.39 11.71 15.99
N VAL A 108 28.22 12.34 15.96
CA VAL A 108 26.99 11.86 16.58
C VAL A 108 26.03 11.45 15.47
N ASP A 109 25.82 10.15 15.31
CA ASP A 109 24.80 9.61 14.42
C ASP A 109 23.44 9.62 15.14
N THR A 110 22.49 10.38 14.62
CA THR A 110 21.14 10.45 15.18
C THR A 110 20.17 9.56 14.38
N PRO A 111 19.21 8.87 15.03
CA PRO A 111 18.09 8.23 14.34
C PRO A 111 17.35 9.21 13.42
N GLY A 112 16.74 8.73 12.32
CA GLY A 112 15.98 9.58 11.41
C GLY A 112 14.61 9.96 12.00
N PHE A 113 14.16 11.20 11.80
CA PHE A 113 12.88 11.75 12.30
C PHE A 113 11.61 11.21 11.58
N ASP A 114 11.61 9.95 11.16
CA ASP A 114 10.49 9.30 10.43
C ASP A 114 10.68 7.78 10.49
N ASP A 115 10.73 7.23 11.69
CA ASP A 115 11.09 5.83 11.94
C ASP A 115 9.84 5.02 12.30
N SER A 116 9.29 4.28 11.34
CA SER A 116 8.00 3.58 11.42
C SER A 116 8.03 2.25 12.19
N ARG A 117 9.03 2.02 13.05
CA ARG A 117 9.12 0.82 13.90
C ARG A 117 8.01 0.81 14.96
N GLU A 118 7.44 -0.36 15.24
CA GLU A 118 6.34 -0.57 16.21
C GLU A 118 6.61 -0.05 17.65
N ASN A 119 7.84 0.37 17.98
CA ASN A 119 8.27 0.72 19.35
C ASN A 119 9.02 2.07 19.50
N LEU A 120 9.07 2.94 18.48
CA LEU A 120 9.78 4.23 18.55
C LEU A 120 8.92 5.37 18.00
N THR A 121 8.58 6.34 18.84
CA THR A 121 7.83 7.54 18.43
C THR A 121 8.76 8.70 18.05
N ASP A 122 8.26 9.68 17.29
CA ASP A 122 8.96 10.94 17.02
C ASP A 122 9.31 11.67 18.34
N THR A 123 8.47 11.51 19.37
CA THR A 123 8.73 11.97 20.74
C THR A 123 9.97 11.29 21.34
N ASP A 124 10.13 9.98 21.18
CA ASP A 124 11.28 9.26 21.71
C ASP A 124 12.58 9.66 21.03
N ILE A 125 12.52 9.92 19.72
CA ILE A 125 13.66 10.41 18.94
C ILE A 125 14.06 11.81 19.39
N LEU A 126 13.08 12.71 19.55
CA LEU A 126 13.31 14.06 20.05
C LEU A 126 13.87 14.04 21.49
N LYS A 127 13.36 13.17 22.36
CA LYS A 127 13.88 12.95 23.73
C LYS A 127 15.34 12.48 23.71
N LYS A 128 15.66 11.47 22.89
CA LYS A 128 17.03 10.93 22.79
C LYS A 128 18.00 12.01 22.32
N ILE A 129 17.66 12.73 21.25
CA ILE A 129 18.49 13.81 20.69
C ILE A 129 18.69 14.91 21.72
N THR A 130 17.60 15.34 22.38
CA THR A 130 17.68 16.38 23.41
C THR A 130 18.52 15.95 24.61
N LYS A 131 18.33 14.73 25.12
CA LYS A 131 19.13 14.19 26.24
C LYS A 131 20.62 14.17 25.91
N PHE A 132 20.98 13.77 24.68
CA PHE A 132 22.37 13.81 24.23
C PHE A 132 22.91 15.25 24.22
N LEU A 133 22.19 16.17 23.57
CA LEU A 133 22.60 17.58 23.44
C LEU A 133 22.77 18.26 24.80
N LEU A 134 21.87 17.97 25.76
CA LEU A 134 21.99 18.46 27.13
C LEU A 134 23.20 17.84 27.84
N SER A 135 23.47 16.55 27.67
CA SER A 135 24.62 15.90 28.30
C SER A 135 25.97 16.44 27.81
N GLU A 136 26.04 16.95 26.58
CA GLU A 136 27.25 17.59 26.05
C GLU A 136 27.38 19.03 26.55
N TYR A 137 26.27 19.75 26.63
CA TYR A 137 26.20 21.06 27.28
C TYR A 137 26.68 21.00 28.74
N ASP A 138 26.20 20.01 29.50
CA ASP A 138 26.56 19.79 30.90
C ASP A 138 28.05 19.43 31.09
N LYS A 139 28.72 18.94 30.03
CA LYS A 139 30.17 18.65 30.01
C LYS A 139 31.00 19.81 29.45
N ASP A 140 30.40 20.99 29.27
CA ASP A 140 30.99 22.17 28.62
C ASP A 140 31.56 21.89 27.21
N ARG A 141 30.99 20.91 26.50
CA ARG A 141 31.35 20.59 25.11
C ARG A 141 30.33 21.19 24.16
N LYS A 142 30.78 22.19 23.40
CA LYS A 142 29.98 22.91 22.41
C LYS A 142 30.01 22.21 21.05
N LEU A 143 28.93 22.34 20.27
CA LEU A 143 28.84 21.76 18.93
C LEU A 143 29.59 22.64 17.92
N ASN A 144 30.51 22.02 17.16
CA ASN A 144 31.23 22.69 16.08
C ASN A 144 30.39 22.81 14.81
N GLY A 145 29.61 21.77 14.49
CA GLY A 145 28.79 21.74 13.29
C GLY A 145 27.59 20.81 13.37
N LEU A 146 26.52 21.20 12.68
CA LEU A 146 25.30 20.41 12.49
C LEU A 146 25.14 20.12 11.00
N VAL A 147 25.23 18.85 10.62
CA VAL A 147 25.10 18.45 9.22
C VAL A 147 23.68 17.95 8.99
N TYR A 148 22.90 18.65 8.17
CA TYR A 148 21.56 18.22 7.76
C TYR A 148 21.60 17.63 6.35
N LEU A 149 21.32 16.33 6.21
CA LEU A 149 21.36 15.63 4.93
C LEU A 149 20.00 15.66 4.24
N GLN A 150 19.97 16.15 3.00
CA GLN A 150 18.80 16.17 2.13
C GLN A 150 19.10 15.44 0.82
N ARG A 151 18.25 14.50 0.42
CA ARG A 151 18.36 13.89 -0.92
C ARG A 151 17.91 14.92 -1.96
N ILE A 152 18.74 15.16 -2.98
CA ILE A 152 18.36 16.01 -4.12
C ILE A 152 17.49 15.24 -5.13
N SER A 153 17.56 13.91 -5.10
CA SER A 153 16.83 12.99 -5.97
C SER A 153 15.32 12.94 -5.72
N ASP A 154 14.86 13.38 -4.55
CA ASP A 154 13.44 13.30 -4.19
C ASP A 154 12.62 14.29 -5.05
N PRO A 155 11.60 13.83 -5.79
CA PRO A 155 10.85 14.67 -6.74
C PRO A 155 9.91 15.66 -6.04
N ARG A 156 9.59 15.45 -4.76
CA ARG A 156 8.67 16.29 -3.98
C ARG A 156 9.20 16.51 -2.56
N PHE A 157 9.09 17.74 -2.06
CA PHE A 157 9.34 18.07 -0.65
C PHE A 157 8.04 17.92 0.16
N GLY A 158 7.77 16.70 0.62
CA GLY A 158 6.50 16.29 1.25
C GLY A 158 6.20 16.94 2.62
N GLY A 159 4.97 16.73 3.12
CA GLY A 159 4.52 17.29 4.41
C GLY A 159 5.40 16.88 5.61
N GLN A 160 5.88 15.64 5.61
CA GLN A 160 6.76 15.11 6.65
C GLN A 160 8.16 15.76 6.62
N ALA A 161 8.76 15.94 5.44
CA ALA A 161 10.04 16.65 5.31
C ALA A 161 9.93 18.12 5.76
N LYS A 162 8.81 18.79 5.48
CA LYS A 162 8.51 20.14 6.00
C LYS A 162 8.41 20.15 7.53
N ARG A 163 7.76 19.16 8.13
CA ARG A 163 7.65 19.00 9.59
C ARG A 163 9.03 18.83 10.22
N ASN A 164 9.84 17.90 9.71
CA ASN A 164 11.17 17.59 10.22
C ASN A 164 12.11 18.80 10.09
N LEU A 165 12.03 19.53 8.98
CA LEU A 165 12.78 20.76 8.80
C LEU A 165 12.34 21.85 9.79
N LYS A 166 11.03 22.00 10.04
CA LYS A 166 10.50 22.96 11.04
C LYS A 166 10.99 22.61 12.46
N MET A 167 10.93 21.34 12.85
CA MET A 167 11.46 20.87 14.14
C MET A 167 12.97 21.10 14.25
N PHE A 168 13.74 20.77 13.21
CA PHE A 168 15.19 20.99 13.17
C PHE A 168 15.55 22.47 13.33
N ARG A 169 14.85 23.36 12.62
CA ARG A 169 15.05 24.81 12.73
C ARG A 169 14.82 25.31 14.15
N ASN A 170 13.72 24.89 14.76
CA ASN A 170 13.37 25.28 16.14
C ASN A 170 14.30 24.67 17.20
N LEU A 171 14.86 23.49 16.93
CA LEU A 171 15.86 22.85 17.80
C LEU A 171 17.20 23.61 17.78
N CYS A 172 17.60 24.10 16.60
CA CYS A 172 18.88 24.79 16.41
C CYS A 172 18.82 26.27 16.82
N GLY A 173 17.81 27.00 16.34
CA GLY A 173 17.69 28.46 16.49
C GLY A 173 18.58 29.28 15.58
N ALA A 174 18.17 30.51 15.31
CA ALA A 174 18.77 31.37 14.29
C ALA A 174 20.26 31.68 14.52
N GLU A 175 20.68 31.82 15.78
CA GLU A 175 22.09 32.10 16.17
C GLU A 175 23.06 30.96 15.78
N THR A 176 22.52 29.74 15.61
CA THR A 176 23.26 28.53 15.28
C THR A 176 23.31 28.29 13.77
N TYR A 177 22.54 29.02 12.94
CA TYR A 177 22.44 28.73 11.51
C TYR A 177 23.79 28.78 10.77
N LYS A 178 24.70 29.68 11.16
CA LYS A 178 26.08 29.74 10.67
C LYS A 178 26.93 28.48 10.93
N ASN A 179 26.51 27.64 11.87
CA ASN A 179 27.14 26.37 12.21
C ASN A 179 26.44 25.16 11.54
N ILE A 180 25.42 25.40 10.71
CA ILE A 180 24.68 24.36 9.99
C ILE A 180 25.28 24.18 8.60
N VAL A 181 25.55 22.93 8.24
CA VAL A 181 25.92 22.50 6.89
C VAL A 181 24.76 21.71 6.31
N ILE A 182 24.10 22.24 5.29
CA ILE A 182 23.07 21.53 4.54
C ILE A 182 23.78 20.75 3.44
N LEU A 183 23.78 19.42 3.58
CA LEU A 183 24.47 18.53 2.67
C LEU A 183 23.46 17.88 1.73
N THR A 184 23.53 18.20 0.44
CA THR A 184 22.70 17.52 -0.56
C THR A 184 23.39 16.29 -1.11
N THR A 185 22.70 15.14 -1.03
CA THR A 185 23.23 13.82 -1.39
C THR A 185 22.41 13.20 -2.52
N PHE A 186 22.92 12.12 -3.14
CA PHE A 186 22.29 11.40 -4.26
C PHE A 186 22.19 12.22 -5.56
N TRP A 187 23.18 13.06 -5.84
CA TRP A 187 23.30 13.79 -7.11
C TRP A 187 23.44 12.87 -8.33
N ASP A 188 23.98 11.66 -8.15
CA ASP A 188 24.06 10.59 -9.14
C ASP A 188 22.69 9.99 -9.53
N LYS A 189 21.64 10.27 -8.76
CA LYS A 189 20.28 9.77 -8.97
C LYS A 189 19.35 10.81 -9.60
N VAL A 190 19.85 11.98 -9.95
CA VAL A 190 19.09 13.00 -10.68
C VAL A 190 19.31 12.80 -12.18
N ALA A 191 18.24 12.91 -12.99
CA ALA A 191 18.29 12.55 -14.41
C ALA A 191 19.28 13.41 -15.21
N ASN A 192 19.45 14.68 -14.83
CA ASN A 192 20.46 15.57 -15.39
C ASN A 192 20.87 16.67 -14.40
N GLU A 193 22.02 17.29 -14.64
CA GLU A 193 22.58 18.32 -13.76
C GLU A 193 21.69 19.57 -13.67
N ARG A 194 20.98 19.91 -14.75
CA ARG A 194 20.08 21.08 -14.80
C ARG A 194 18.90 20.93 -13.84
N GLU A 195 18.28 19.75 -13.81
CA GLU A 195 17.21 19.41 -12.88
C GLU A 195 17.71 19.45 -11.43
N GLY A 196 18.89 18.89 -11.16
CA GLY A 196 19.50 18.92 -9.83
C GLY A 196 19.79 20.35 -9.36
N ALA A 197 20.28 21.20 -10.25
CA ALA A 197 20.52 22.61 -9.98
C ALA A 197 19.21 23.37 -9.70
N GLN A 198 18.14 23.13 -10.45
CA GLN A 198 16.82 23.74 -10.21
C GLN A 198 16.23 23.31 -8.85
N ARG A 199 16.33 22.02 -8.51
CA ARG A 199 15.88 21.50 -7.20
C ARG A 199 16.70 22.11 -6.07
N GLU A 200 18.02 22.23 -6.24
CA GLU A 200 18.89 22.87 -5.26
C GLU A 200 18.51 24.35 -5.06
N GLU A 201 18.25 25.08 -6.14
CA GLU A 201 17.79 26.46 -6.08
C GLU A 201 16.43 26.57 -5.36
N GLN A 202 15.50 25.66 -5.64
CA GLN A 202 14.22 25.62 -4.95
C GLN A 202 14.39 25.29 -3.45
N LEU A 203 15.29 24.38 -3.09
CA LEU A 203 15.61 24.08 -1.70
C LEU A 203 16.19 25.32 -1.01
N LYS A 204 17.16 26.00 -1.62
CA LYS A 204 17.77 27.23 -1.08
C LYS A 204 16.78 28.38 -0.95
N ASN A 205 15.93 28.59 -1.95
CA ASN A 205 15.08 29.80 -2.03
C ASN A 205 13.69 29.64 -1.39
N LYS A 206 13.21 28.41 -1.15
CA LYS A 206 11.88 28.16 -0.60
C LYS A 206 11.90 27.45 0.75
N TYR A 207 12.57 26.30 0.83
CA TYR A 207 12.45 25.43 2.00
C TYR A 207 13.50 25.72 3.08
N PHE A 208 14.76 25.90 2.66
CA PHE A 208 15.90 26.19 3.52
C PHE A 208 16.27 27.67 3.55
N LYS A 209 15.45 28.55 2.97
CA LYS A 209 15.73 29.98 2.84
C LYS A 209 16.19 30.63 4.12
N ASP A 210 15.45 30.41 5.20
CA ASP A 210 15.76 31.04 6.49
C ASP A 210 17.07 30.52 7.11
N LEU A 211 17.46 29.27 6.81
CA LEU A 211 18.75 28.70 7.21
C LEU A 211 19.89 29.32 6.40
N VAL A 212 19.71 29.42 5.08
CA VAL A 212 20.69 30.02 4.16
C VAL A 212 20.91 31.50 4.48
N ASP A 213 19.84 32.26 4.66
CA ASP A 213 19.88 33.68 5.04
C ASP A 213 20.57 33.89 6.40
N GLY A 214 20.45 32.91 7.32
CA GLY A 214 21.15 32.90 8.62
C GLY A 214 22.59 32.38 8.58
N GLY A 215 23.15 32.13 7.40
CA GLY A 215 24.55 31.76 7.21
C GLY A 215 24.83 30.25 7.13
N ALA A 216 23.81 29.40 7.00
CA ALA A 216 24.02 27.97 6.80
C ALA A 216 24.73 27.70 5.47
N HIS A 217 25.72 26.82 5.50
CA HIS A 217 26.51 26.50 4.31
C HIS A 217 25.88 25.34 3.54
N PHE A 218 25.62 25.54 2.25
CA PHE A 218 24.97 24.54 1.40
C PHE A 218 26.01 23.86 0.52
N VAL A 219 26.14 22.54 0.63
CA VAL A 219 27.21 21.76 -0.02
C VAL A 219 26.62 20.59 -0.81
N ARG A 220 27.09 20.40 -2.05
CA ARG A 220 26.81 19.20 -2.86
C ARG A 220 27.77 18.09 -2.47
N HIS A 221 27.26 16.90 -2.18
CA HIS A 221 28.09 15.74 -1.83
C HIS A 221 27.97 14.66 -2.89
N ASP A 222 29.12 14.26 -3.41
CA ASP A 222 29.31 13.24 -4.44
C ASP A 222 29.40 11.82 -3.87
N ARG A 223 29.30 11.67 -2.54
CA ARG A 223 29.47 10.41 -1.80
C ARG A 223 30.86 9.79 -1.94
N THR A 224 31.88 10.62 -2.15
CA THR A 224 33.28 10.18 -2.13
C THR A 224 33.95 10.49 -0.79
N VAL A 225 35.09 9.84 -0.55
CA VAL A 225 35.95 10.12 0.63
C VAL A 225 36.46 11.57 0.57
N GLU A 226 36.87 12.03 -0.61
CA GLU A 226 37.37 13.40 -0.85
C GLU A 226 36.30 14.46 -0.58
N GLY A 227 35.07 14.25 -1.07
CA GLY A 227 33.92 15.12 -0.77
C GLY A 227 33.58 15.16 0.72
N SER A 228 33.69 14.03 1.41
CA SER A 228 33.47 13.94 2.87
C SER A 228 34.52 14.72 3.66
N HIS A 229 35.81 14.60 3.32
CA HIS A 229 36.87 15.39 3.95
C HIS A 229 36.75 16.89 3.68
N THR A 230 36.20 17.29 2.52
CA THR A 230 35.94 18.70 2.21
C THR A 230 34.90 19.31 3.16
N VAL A 231 33.82 18.58 3.43
CA VAL A 231 32.80 18.97 4.43
C VAL A 231 33.42 19.06 5.82
N LEU A 232 34.24 18.07 6.22
CA LEU A 232 34.92 18.07 7.52
C LEU A 232 35.86 19.28 7.66
N LYS A 233 36.68 19.59 6.65
CA LYS A 233 37.57 20.76 6.64
C LYS A 233 36.81 22.06 6.86
N HIS A 234 35.64 22.21 6.23
CA HIS A 234 34.80 23.38 6.46
C HIS A 234 34.31 23.45 7.92
N ILE A 235 33.77 22.35 8.46
CA ILE A 235 33.28 22.30 9.85
C ILE A 235 34.39 22.61 10.86
N LEU A 236 35.64 22.20 10.59
CA LEU A 236 36.79 22.51 11.44
C LEU A 236 37.10 24.01 11.54
N THR A 237 36.62 24.84 10.60
CA THR A 237 36.75 26.31 10.66
C THR A 237 35.67 26.99 11.49
N LEU A 238 34.62 26.27 11.87
CA LEU A 238 33.47 26.83 12.57
C LEU A 238 33.72 26.92 14.08
N SER A 239 33.42 28.09 14.66
CA SER A 239 33.49 28.30 16.10
C SER A 239 32.39 27.54 16.83
N PRO A 240 32.67 26.76 17.88
CA PRO A 240 31.66 26.01 18.61
C PRO A 240 30.54 26.89 19.18
N THR A 241 29.28 26.44 19.07
CA THR A 241 28.11 27.18 19.57
C THR A 241 27.17 26.28 20.38
N ASN A 242 26.34 26.92 21.21
CA ASN A 242 25.20 26.28 21.87
C ASN A 242 23.98 26.42 20.97
N ILE A 243 23.06 25.46 21.06
CA ILE A 243 21.83 25.42 20.26
C ILE A 243 20.62 25.84 21.10
N GLN A 244 19.56 26.30 20.45
CA GLN A 244 18.38 26.87 21.11
C GLN A 244 17.75 25.93 22.14
N ILE A 245 17.60 24.63 21.84
CA ILE A 245 16.98 23.69 22.79
C ILE A 245 17.78 23.53 24.10
N GLN A 246 19.11 23.70 24.06
CA GLN A 246 19.95 23.69 25.26
C GLN A 246 19.69 24.94 26.11
N HIS A 247 19.57 26.11 25.46
CA HIS A 247 19.22 27.36 26.14
C HIS A 247 17.81 27.31 26.74
N GLU A 248 16.81 26.87 25.96
CA GLU A 248 15.42 26.77 26.40
C GLU A 248 15.28 25.87 27.64
N ILE A 249 15.97 24.74 27.69
CA ILE A 249 15.85 23.80 28.81
C ILE A 249 16.77 24.16 29.99
N ARG A 250 18.04 24.54 29.75
CA ARG A 250 19.03 24.76 30.82
C ARG A 250 19.06 26.19 31.35
N VAL A 251 18.71 27.17 30.52
CA VAL A 251 18.75 28.59 30.89
C VAL A 251 17.34 29.12 31.18
N GLU A 252 16.38 28.84 30.30
CA GLU A 252 14.99 29.30 30.47
C GLU A 252 14.14 28.35 31.32
N GLY A 253 14.63 27.13 31.60
CA GLY A 253 13.96 26.15 32.44
C GLY A 253 12.69 25.54 31.82
N LYS A 254 12.52 25.62 30.49
CA LYS A 254 11.38 25.02 29.77
C LYS A 254 11.44 23.50 29.83
N THR A 255 10.28 22.86 29.88
CA THR A 255 10.17 21.42 29.64
C THR A 255 10.35 21.13 28.15
N LEU A 256 10.62 19.87 27.77
CA LEU A 256 10.78 19.51 26.35
C LEU A 256 9.53 19.87 25.56
N GLU A 257 8.35 19.68 26.15
CA GLU A 257 7.06 20.06 25.57
C GLU A 257 6.98 21.56 25.27
N ASP A 258 7.54 22.41 26.14
CA ASP A 258 7.46 23.88 26.08
C ASP A 258 8.57 24.52 25.23
N THR A 259 9.49 23.70 24.70
CA THR A 259 10.50 24.16 23.74
C THR A 259 9.85 24.51 22.40
N ALA A 260 10.50 25.36 21.62
CA ALA A 260 10.01 25.69 20.27
C ALA A 260 9.94 24.46 19.35
N ALA A 261 10.75 23.43 19.61
CA ALA A 261 10.72 22.17 18.87
C ALA A 261 9.62 21.22 19.38
N GLY A 262 9.39 21.14 20.70
CA GLY A 262 8.36 20.30 21.30
C GLY A 262 6.94 20.80 21.08
N SER A 263 6.73 22.12 21.00
CA SER A 263 5.41 22.70 20.74
C SER A 263 4.84 22.30 19.38
N VAL A 264 5.69 22.22 18.34
CA VAL A 264 5.31 21.77 16.99
C VAL A 264 4.78 20.33 16.99
N HIS A 265 5.34 19.47 17.84
CA HIS A 265 4.87 18.09 17.97
C HIS A 265 3.61 17.98 18.85
N ARG A 266 3.54 18.77 19.93
CA ARG A 266 2.37 18.85 20.83
C ARG A 266 1.09 19.26 20.09
N GLU A 267 1.13 20.35 19.32
CA GLU A 267 -0.02 20.86 18.56
C GLU A 267 -0.61 19.80 17.61
N GLU A 268 0.25 18.93 17.05
CA GLU A 268 -0.18 17.87 16.15
C GLU A 268 -0.81 16.70 16.90
N VAL A 269 -0.18 16.24 17.98
CA VAL A 269 -0.73 15.17 18.83
C VAL A 269 -2.08 15.59 19.41
N GLU A 270 -2.23 16.86 19.82
CA GLU A 270 -3.51 17.40 20.30
C GLU A 270 -4.58 17.46 19.22
N ARG A 271 -4.21 17.84 17.99
CA ARG A 271 -5.14 17.83 16.85
C ARG A 271 -5.62 16.42 16.54
N ILE A 272 -4.72 15.43 16.57
CA ILE A 272 -5.05 14.02 16.32
C ILE A 272 -5.96 13.47 17.42
N ILE A 273 -5.67 13.77 18.69
CA ILE A 273 -6.52 13.39 19.84
C ILE A 273 -7.91 14.02 19.73
N ALA A 274 -8.02 15.29 19.36
CA ALA A 274 -9.30 15.97 19.20
C ALA A 274 -10.17 15.27 18.14
N LYS A 275 -9.57 14.96 16.98
CA LYS A 275 -10.24 14.22 15.90
C LYS A 275 -10.73 12.84 16.36
N HIS A 276 -9.88 12.05 17.04
CA HIS A 276 -10.27 10.71 17.51
C HIS A 276 -11.31 10.75 18.65
N LYS A 277 -11.34 11.82 19.46
CA LYS A 277 -12.39 12.02 20.48
C LYS A 277 -13.75 12.32 19.87
N GLU A 278 -13.77 13.09 18.78
CA GLU A 278 -14.98 13.41 18.03
C GLU A 278 -15.56 12.14 17.40
N GLU A 279 -14.73 11.36 16.69
CA GLU A 279 -15.09 10.04 16.13
C GLU A 279 -15.68 9.10 17.20
N LEU A 280 -15.10 9.05 18.40
CA LEU A 280 -15.61 8.22 19.50
C LEU A 280 -16.95 8.70 20.10
N ASN A 281 -17.21 10.01 20.07
CA ASN A 281 -18.47 10.56 20.55
C ASN A 281 -19.60 10.32 19.55
N GLU A 282 -19.30 10.40 18.25
CA GLU A 282 -20.22 10.06 17.17
C GLU A 282 -20.62 8.57 17.23
N LEU A 283 -19.63 7.67 17.31
CA LEU A 283 -19.87 6.22 17.47
C LEU A 283 -20.72 5.89 18.71
N LYS A 284 -20.52 6.62 19.83
CA LYS A 284 -21.35 6.46 21.04
C LYS A 284 -22.79 6.91 20.84
N ALA A 285 -23.00 8.09 20.24
CA ALA A 285 -24.33 8.60 19.97
C ALA A 285 -25.09 7.71 18.97
N GLU A 286 -24.37 7.07 18.05
CA GLU A 286 -24.92 6.15 17.07
C GLU A 286 -25.28 4.79 17.69
N MET A 287 -24.47 4.27 18.61
CA MET A 287 -24.82 3.08 19.43
C MET A 287 -26.12 3.27 20.23
N GLU A 288 -26.32 4.46 20.81
CA GLU A 288 -27.53 4.76 21.59
C GLU A 288 -28.78 4.82 20.71
N LYS A 289 -28.66 5.27 19.44
CA LYS A 289 -29.77 5.32 18.48
C LYS A 289 -30.18 3.94 17.95
N LEU A 290 -29.27 2.97 17.91
CA LEU A 290 -29.48 1.65 17.27
C LEU A 290 -29.89 0.51 18.22
N MET A 291 -30.41 0.84 19.42
CA MET A 291 -30.72 -0.13 20.47
C MET A 291 -31.73 -1.25 20.11
N VAL A 292 -32.38 -1.27 18.95
CA VAL A 292 -33.53 -2.16 18.71
C VAL A 292 -33.37 -3.19 17.58
N LEU A 293 -32.46 -3.07 16.60
CA LEU A 293 -32.68 -3.80 15.33
C LEU A 293 -31.79 -4.99 14.96
N ASN A 294 -30.55 -5.16 15.48
CA ASN A 294 -29.74 -6.33 15.09
C ASN A 294 -28.59 -6.66 16.04
N ALA A 295 -28.41 -7.94 16.40
CA ALA A 295 -27.36 -8.39 17.33
C ALA A 295 -25.96 -8.49 16.68
N SER A 296 -25.86 -8.68 15.36
CA SER A 296 -24.57 -8.71 14.65
C SER A 296 -23.95 -7.32 14.52
N PHE A 297 -24.75 -6.31 14.17
CA PHE A 297 -24.32 -4.91 14.08
C PHE A 297 -23.84 -4.33 15.41
N ARG A 298 -24.46 -4.71 16.54
CA ARG A 298 -23.98 -4.28 17.86
C ARG A 298 -22.55 -4.73 18.13
N ARG A 299 -22.24 -5.97 17.75
CA ARG A 299 -20.91 -6.54 17.96
C ARG A 299 -19.85 -5.86 17.09
N GLU A 300 -20.20 -5.51 15.85
CA GLU A 300 -19.31 -4.77 14.94
C GLU A 300 -19.06 -3.34 15.43
N LEU A 301 -20.11 -2.64 15.88
CA LEU A 301 -20.01 -1.28 16.42
C LEU A 301 -19.26 -1.25 17.77
N GLU A 302 -19.37 -2.30 18.58
CA GLU A 302 -18.55 -2.52 19.78
C GLU A 302 -17.07 -2.74 19.42
N GLU A 303 -16.78 -3.52 18.39
CA GLU A 303 -15.41 -3.79 17.93
C GLU A 303 -14.75 -2.55 17.29
N GLU A 304 -15.51 -1.74 16.56
CA GLU A 304 -15.06 -0.47 15.99
C GLU A 304 -14.81 0.57 17.09
N ARG A 305 -15.75 0.72 18.03
CA ARG A 305 -15.55 1.54 19.24
C ARG A 305 -14.34 1.09 20.05
N ALA A 306 -14.10 -0.22 20.17
CA ALA A 306 -12.91 -0.75 20.85
C ALA A 306 -11.61 -0.46 20.10
N ARG A 307 -11.63 -0.39 18.76
CA ARG A 307 -10.48 0.02 17.94
C ARG A 307 -10.22 1.52 18.06
N ALA A 308 -11.23 2.36 17.86
CA ALA A 308 -11.12 3.81 18.02
C ALA A 308 -10.65 4.18 19.44
N ARG A 309 -11.13 3.45 20.46
CA ARG A 309 -10.68 3.61 21.85
C ARG A 309 -9.20 3.27 22.04
N ARG A 310 -8.72 2.16 21.47
CA ARG A 310 -7.29 1.78 21.52
C ARG A 310 -6.40 2.81 20.84
N ASN A 311 -6.84 3.36 19.70
CA ASN A 311 -6.11 4.42 19.01
C ASN A 311 -6.08 5.71 19.83
N LEU A 312 -7.21 6.11 20.42
CA LEU A 312 -7.25 7.27 21.32
C LEU A 312 -6.33 7.06 22.53
N GLU A 313 -6.38 5.88 23.17
CA GLU A 313 -5.50 5.54 24.31
C GLU A 313 -4.02 5.60 23.92
N ARG A 314 -3.65 5.17 22.70
CA ARG A 314 -2.29 5.29 22.17
C ARG A 314 -1.86 6.75 22.05
N TRP A 315 -2.67 7.60 21.42
CA TRP A 315 -2.34 9.02 21.23
C TRP A 315 -2.38 9.81 22.54
N GLU A 316 -3.31 9.48 23.45
CA GLU A 316 -3.34 10.05 24.81
C GLU A 316 -2.11 9.64 25.62
N LYS A 317 -1.64 8.40 25.46
CA LYS A 317 -0.36 7.96 26.00
C LYS A 317 0.80 8.75 25.40
N GLU A 318 0.83 8.96 24.09
CA GLU A 318 1.87 9.75 23.42
C GLU A 318 1.87 11.22 23.86
N LYS A 319 0.69 11.84 24.06
CA LYS A 319 0.54 13.16 24.68
C LYS A 319 1.07 13.17 26.12
N SER A 320 0.75 12.15 26.92
CA SER A 320 1.29 12.01 28.27
C SER A 320 2.81 11.84 28.25
N ASP A 321 3.36 11.10 27.28
CA ASP A 321 4.79 10.87 27.15
C ASP A 321 5.53 12.14 26.70
N LEU A 322 4.92 12.97 25.85
CA LEU A 322 5.39 14.33 25.53
C LEU A 322 5.45 15.20 26.78
N SER A 323 4.38 15.18 27.59
CA SER A 323 4.25 16.03 28.77
C SER A 323 5.14 15.59 29.94
N ASN A 324 5.29 14.28 30.11
CA ASN A 324 6.17 13.69 31.12
C ASN A 324 7.66 13.69 30.70
N GLY A 325 7.98 14.08 29.46
CA GLY A 325 9.24 13.78 28.78
C GLY A 325 10.52 14.37 29.38
N LEU A 326 10.44 15.21 30.41
CA LEU A 326 11.58 15.62 31.24
C LEU A 326 11.31 15.59 32.75
N GLY A 327 10.12 15.20 33.19
CA GLY A 327 9.83 15.01 34.62
C GLY A 327 10.72 13.93 35.22
N GLU A 328 11.02 12.88 34.43
CA GLU A 328 11.95 11.82 34.81
C GLU A 328 13.42 12.26 34.78
N VAL A 329 13.85 13.12 33.85
CA VAL A 329 15.24 13.63 33.85
C VAL A 329 15.49 14.55 35.04
N ARG A 330 14.49 15.36 35.44
CA ARG A 330 14.59 16.22 36.62
C ARG A 330 14.54 15.42 37.93
N ASN A 331 13.70 14.38 38.00
CA ASN A 331 13.63 13.50 39.16
C ASN A 331 14.80 12.51 39.24
N GLU A 332 15.39 12.12 38.11
CA GLU A 332 16.54 11.23 38.06
C GLU A 332 17.84 12.02 38.19
N GLN A 333 17.94 13.27 37.72
CA GLN A 333 19.03 14.17 38.11
C GLN A 333 18.90 14.63 39.56
N ALA A 334 17.70 14.88 40.09
CA ALA A 334 17.54 15.18 41.52
C ALA A 334 17.78 13.95 42.39
N ARG A 335 17.38 12.74 41.96
CA ARG A 335 17.73 11.49 42.64
C ARG A 335 19.21 11.17 42.52
N VAL A 336 19.82 11.34 41.35
CA VAL A 336 21.27 11.14 41.16
C VAL A 336 22.06 12.24 41.83
N GLU A 337 21.62 13.49 41.91
CA GLU A 337 22.28 14.54 42.70
C GLU A 337 22.09 14.31 44.20
N VAL A 338 20.93 13.84 44.64
CA VAL A 338 20.71 13.46 46.05
C VAL A 338 21.47 12.19 46.39
N ASP A 339 21.59 11.21 45.49
CA ASP A 339 22.32 9.96 45.67
C ASP A 339 23.82 10.15 45.47
N VAL A 340 24.27 11.04 44.59
CA VAL A 340 25.68 11.45 44.44
C VAL A 340 26.07 12.38 45.57
N ALA A 341 25.21 13.28 46.05
CA ALA A 341 25.48 14.07 47.25
C ALA A 341 25.42 13.20 48.52
N ARG A 342 24.56 12.18 48.56
CA ARG A 342 24.52 11.19 49.64
C ARG A 342 25.72 10.26 49.57
N GLU A 343 26.13 9.81 48.39
CA GLU A 343 27.36 9.03 48.17
C GLU A 343 28.63 9.86 48.29
N GLN A 344 28.62 11.17 48.02
CA GLN A 344 29.75 12.08 48.25
C GLN A 344 29.83 12.43 49.72
N LYS A 345 28.70 12.62 50.42
CA LYS A 345 28.67 12.82 51.86
C LYS A 345 28.95 11.54 52.63
N ASP A 346 28.56 10.38 52.09
CA ASP A 346 28.88 9.05 52.59
C ASP A 346 30.30 8.64 52.16
N ARG A 347 30.85 9.10 51.03
CA ARG A 347 32.29 8.94 50.68
C ARG A 347 33.18 9.93 51.41
N GLU A 348 32.73 11.13 51.74
CA GLU A 348 33.47 12.08 52.58
C GLU A 348 33.40 11.63 54.03
N LYS A 349 32.26 11.12 54.51
CA LYS A 349 32.20 10.40 55.79
C LYS A 349 33.04 9.14 55.76
N LEU A 350 32.90 8.30 54.75
CA LEU A 350 33.67 7.06 54.64
C LEU A 350 35.14 7.34 54.37
N SER A 351 35.54 8.45 53.76
CA SER A 351 36.94 8.85 53.56
C SER A 351 37.51 9.55 54.79
N GLN A 352 36.72 10.32 55.55
CA GLN A 352 37.15 10.89 56.84
C GLN A 352 37.16 9.82 57.93
N ASP A 353 36.21 8.89 57.91
CA ASP A 353 36.15 7.70 58.76
C ASP A 353 37.18 6.68 58.29
N GLN A 354 37.43 6.48 56.99
CA GLN A 354 38.54 5.65 56.49
C GLN A 354 39.89 6.33 56.65
N GLU A 355 40.07 7.65 56.66
CA GLU A 355 41.37 8.26 57.00
C GLU A 355 41.64 8.21 58.50
N ARG A 356 40.60 8.38 59.34
CA ARG A 356 40.68 8.13 60.79
C ARG A 356 40.90 6.65 61.10
N ASP A 357 40.17 5.75 60.44
CA ASP A 357 40.24 4.30 60.63
C ASP A 357 41.46 3.71 59.95
N TRP A 358 41.91 4.18 58.78
CA TRP A 358 43.19 3.80 58.17
C TRP A 358 44.37 4.33 58.98
N SER A 359 44.37 5.57 59.47
CA SER A 359 45.48 6.06 60.30
C SER A 359 45.51 5.39 61.67
N SER A 360 44.34 4.97 62.21
CA SER A 360 44.24 4.23 63.46
C SER A 360 44.47 2.71 63.30
N ARG A 361 44.08 2.11 62.16
CA ARG A 361 44.24 0.67 61.87
C ARG A 361 45.56 0.36 61.18
N LEU A 362 46.17 1.19 60.35
CA LEU A 362 47.57 0.95 59.90
C LEU A 362 48.56 0.95 61.07
N GLY A 363 48.30 1.73 62.12
CA GLY A 363 49.12 1.76 63.33
C GLY A 363 48.90 0.59 64.30
N SER A 364 47.75 -0.09 64.23
CA SER A 364 47.38 -1.23 65.07
C SER A 364 47.45 -2.58 64.32
N HIS A 365 46.98 -2.67 63.08
CA HIS A 365 47.12 -3.86 62.21
C HIS A 365 48.57 -4.14 61.80
N ALA A 366 49.46 -3.15 61.67
CA ALA A 366 50.88 -3.46 61.42
C ALA A 366 51.59 -4.12 62.63
N ARG A 367 51.08 -3.92 63.85
CA ARG A 367 51.60 -4.58 65.07
C ARG A 367 50.86 -5.88 65.40
N ASP A 368 49.58 -5.98 65.06
CA ASP A 368 48.78 -7.19 65.25
C ASP A 368 49.02 -8.23 64.12
N HIS A 369 49.38 -7.83 62.90
CA HIS A 369 49.81 -8.76 61.85
C HIS A 369 51.22 -9.33 62.10
N GLU A 370 52.12 -8.58 62.75
CA GLU A 370 53.48 -9.07 63.09
C GLU A 370 53.44 -10.08 64.24
N VAL A 371 52.49 -9.92 65.17
CA VAL A 371 52.19 -10.90 66.23
C VAL A 371 51.37 -12.07 65.70
N ALA A 372 50.39 -11.86 64.82
CA ALA A 372 49.58 -12.93 64.24
C ALA A 372 50.35 -13.77 63.20
N ILE A 373 51.29 -13.21 62.44
CA ILE A 373 52.17 -14.00 61.54
C ILE A 373 53.13 -14.88 62.36
N LYS A 374 53.63 -14.38 63.50
CA LYS A 374 54.47 -15.13 64.43
C LYS A 374 53.68 -16.22 65.18
N ASP A 375 52.47 -15.93 65.63
CA ASP A 375 51.56 -16.92 66.24
C ASP A 375 51.07 -17.96 65.23
N ILE A 376 50.83 -17.58 63.97
CA ILE A 376 50.45 -18.53 62.91
C ILE A 376 51.66 -19.39 62.51
N GLN A 377 52.89 -18.86 62.50
CA GLN A 377 54.10 -19.66 62.24
C GLN A 377 54.46 -20.60 63.41
N ASP A 378 54.30 -20.15 64.67
CA ASP A 378 54.48 -20.98 65.86
C ASP A 378 53.35 -22.03 66.01
N GLN A 379 52.11 -21.71 65.61
CA GLN A 379 51.00 -22.66 65.52
C GLN A 379 51.20 -23.65 64.38
N LEU A 380 51.71 -23.24 63.22
CA LEU A 380 52.01 -24.15 62.10
C LEU A 380 53.15 -25.11 62.43
N ASP A 381 54.15 -24.67 63.21
CA ASP A 381 55.26 -25.53 63.66
C ASP A 381 54.88 -26.41 64.87
N GLN A 382 54.01 -25.95 65.78
CA GLN A 382 53.39 -26.81 66.80
C GLN A 382 52.42 -27.83 66.21
N GLU A 383 51.66 -27.45 65.18
CA GLU A 383 50.71 -28.33 64.51
C GLU A 383 51.45 -29.31 63.58
N LYS A 384 52.57 -28.93 62.94
CA LYS A 384 53.48 -29.88 62.27
C LYS A 384 54.15 -30.85 63.24
N ARG A 385 54.55 -30.43 64.45
CA ARG A 385 55.08 -31.34 65.49
C ARG A 385 54.00 -32.24 66.10
N LYS A 386 52.79 -31.73 66.36
CA LYS A 386 51.63 -32.52 66.81
C LYS A 386 51.10 -33.46 65.74
N ARG A 387 51.21 -33.10 64.45
CA ARG A 387 50.84 -33.92 63.31
C ARG A 387 51.90 -34.97 63.02
N GLN A 388 53.20 -34.68 63.18
CA GLN A 388 54.25 -35.71 63.18
C GLN A 388 54.17 -36.67 64.38
N GLU A 389 53.82 -36.20 65.58
CA GLU A 389 53.63 -37.06 66.77
C GLU A 389 52.29 -37.83 66.76
N SER A 390 51.22 -37.28 66.16
CA SER A 390 49.95 -38.00 65.95
C SER A 390 49.99 -38.91 64.73
N GLU A 391 50.78 -38.60 63.69
CA GLU A 391 51.11 -39.51 62.59
C GLU A 391 52.01 -40.65 63.09
N LEU A 392 52.98 -40.43 63.98
CA LEU A 392 53.78 -41.52 64.58
C LEU A 392 52.94 -42.42 65.50
N ARG A 393 52.02 -41.86 66.31
CA ARG A 393 51.10 -42.63 67.16
C ARG A 393 49.97 -43.30 66.39
N SER A 394 49.47 -42.69 65.32
CA SER A 394 48.50 -43.32 64.43
C SER A 394 49.16 -44.34 63.49
N LEU A 395 50.44 -44.20 63.14
CA LEU A 395 51.21 -45.25 62.45
C LEU A 395 51.53 -46.43 63.37
N GLU A 396 51.75 -46.23 64.67
CA GLU A 396 51.89 -47.32 65.66
C GLU A 396 50.55 -48.02 65.95
N ASP A 397 49.42 -47.29 66.02
CA ASP A 397 48.08 -47.86 66.16
C ASP A 397 47.53 -48.47 64.86
N VAL A 398 47.93 -47.94 63.70
CA VAL A 398 47.68 -48.55 62.37
C VAL A 398 48.56 -49.78 62.19
N GLU A 399 49.85 -49.80 62.55
CA GLU A 399 50.68 -51.02 62.51
C GLU A 399 50.20 -52.12 63.47
N LYS A 400 49.55 -51.74 64.59
CA LYS A 400 48.95 -52.70 65.53
C LYS A 400 47.62 -53.25 65.00
N LYS A 401 46.76 -52.40 64.44
CA LYS A 401 45.53 -52.82 63.75
C LYS A 401 45.78 -53.52 62.41
N MET A 402 46.87 -53.21 61.73
CA MET A 402 47.27 -53.80 60.45
C MET A 402 47.91 -55.17 60.66
N ARG A 403 48.54 -55.44 61.82
CA ARG A 403 48.91 -56.81 62.25
C ARG A 403 47.71 -57.67 62.65
N GLU A 404 46.65 -57.07 63.22
CA GLU A 404 45.38 -57.75 63.52
C GLU A 404 44.54 -57.99 62.24
N ILE A 405 44.50 -57.01 61.33
CA ILE A 405 43.85 -57.10 60.01
C ILE A 405 44.65 -57.99 59.05
N GLU A 406 45.98 -58.07 59.12
CA GLU A 406 46.78 -59.00 58.31
C GLU A 406 46.57 -60.46 58.73
N GLU A 407 46.38 -60.74 60.02
CA GLU A 407 46.06 -62.09 60.50
C GLU A 407 44.59 -62.46 60.19
N GLU A 408 43.65 -61.52 60.32
CA GLU A 408 42.26 -61.68 59.86
C GLU A 408 42.14 -61.78 58.32
N ALA A 409 42.97 -61.05 57.58
CA ALA A 409 43.08 -61.14 56.12
C ALA A 409 43.80 -62.40 55.67
N ARG A 410 44.71 -62.99 56.45
CA ARG A 410 45.32 -64.30 56.17
C ARG A 410 44.29 -65.43 56.33
N VAL A 411 43.39 -65.31 57.31
CA VAL A 411 42.26 -66.22 57.52
C VAL A 411 41.14 -66.00 56.51
N ALA A 412 40.86 -64.75 56.12
CA ALA A 412 39.88 -64.40 55.09
C ALA A 412 40.37 -64.73 53.67
N LYS A 413 41.67 -64.60 53.37
CA LYS A 413 42.29 -64.97 52.08
C LYS A 413 42.30 -66.48 51.87
N ALA A 414 42.51 -67.28 52.92
CA ALA A 414 42.32 -68.73 52.89
C ALA A 414 40.84 -69.15 52.67
N ARG A 415 39.88 -68.29 53.02
CA ARG A 415 38.43 -68.46 52.77
C ARG A 415 38.02 -67.98 51.38
N MET A 416 38.60 -66.88 50.90
CA MET A 416 38.36 -66.28 49.58
C MET A 416 39.04 -67.04 48.45
N ASP A 417 40.21 -67.67 48.67
CA ASP A 417 40.83 -68.56 47.67
C ASP A 417 40.03 -69.86 47.49
N LYS A 418 39.26 -70.27 48.52
CA LYS A 418 38.30 -71.38 48.44
C LYS A 418 37.01 -70.99 47.70
N ASP A 419 36.53 -69.77 47.90
CA ASP A 419 35.32 -69.24 47.21
C ASP A 419 35.61 -68.70 45.81
N ARG A 420 36.88 -68.40 45.49
CA ARG A 420 37.35 -68.00 44.16
C ARG A 420 37.47 -69.18 43.20
N MET A 421 37.90 -70.36 43.69
CA MET A 421 37.82 -71.60 42.89
C MET A 421 36.38 -71.97 42.53
N VAL A 422 35.41 -71.71 43.42
CA VAL A 422 33.97 -71.97 43.15
C VAL A 422 33.37 -70.96 42.18
N ARG A 423 33.83 -69.70 42.19
CA ARG A 423 33.36 -68.65 41.26
C ARG A 423 34.04 -68.68 39.89
N GLU A 424 35.27 -69.18 39.79
CA GLU A 424 35.95 -69.43 38.51
C GLU A 424 35.28 -70.60 37.74
N GLU A 425 34.79 -71.65 38.43
CA GLU A 425 33.97 -72.73 37.82
C GLU A 425 32.57 -72.26 37.37
N GLU A 426 31.99 -71.25 38.03
CA GLU A 426 30.66 -70.71 37.69
C GLU A 426 30.71 -69.67 36.56
N MET A 427 31.82 -68.92 36.43
CA MET A 427 32.08 -68.02 35.30
C MET A 427 32.38 -68.75 33.99
N GLU A 428 33.05 -69.92 34.02
CA GLU A 428 33.23 -70.76 32.82
C GLU A 428 31.91 -71.37 32.32
N ARG A 429 30.94 -71.65 33.22
CA ARG A 429 29.57 -72.06 32.84
C ARG A 429 28.77 -70.95 32.16
N ILE A 430 28.90 -69.70 32.64
CA ILE A 430 28.16 -68.55 32.11
C ILE A 430 28.74 -68.05 30.77
N GLN A 431 30.06 -68.16 30.58
CA GLN A 431 30.70 -67.86 29.29
C GLN A 431 30.33 -68.90 28.21
N GLY A 432 30.17 -70.18 28.58
CA GLY A 432 29.70 -71.24 27.69
C GLY A 432 28.25 -71.09 27.21
N GLU A 433 27.37 -70.51 28.05
CA GLU A 433 25.98 -70.21 27.68
C GLU A 433 25.87 -68.95 26.77
N GLN A 434 26.73 -67.95 26.96
CA GLN A 434 26.77 -66.77 26.08
C GLN A 434 27.32 -67.08 24.67
N ASP A 435 28.31 -67.99 24.56
CA ASP A 435 28.86 -68.42 23.26
C ASP A 435 27.92 -69.38 22.48
N SER A 436 26.91 -69.95 23.15
CA SER A 436 25.86 -70.77 22.52
C SER A 436 24.75 -69.89 21.90
N ILE A 437 24.38 -68.81 22.59
CA ILE A 437 23.34 -67.87 22.13
C ILE A 437 23.85 -67.01 20.95
N MET A 438 25.14 -66.69 20.92
CA MET A 438 25.75 -65.94 19.81
C MET A 438 25.83 -66.75 18.51
N ARG A 439 26.10 -68.07 18.61
CA ARG A 439 26.13 -69.00 17.46
C ARG A 439 24.75 -69.27 16.86
N GLU A 440 23.69 -69.31 17.68
CA GLU A 440 22.31 -69.43 17.18
C GLU A 440 21.79 -68.15 16.50
N THR A 441 22.32 -66.99 16.88
CA THR A 441 21.95 -65.69 16.30
C THR A 441 22.66 -65.43 14.96
N GLU A 442 23.91 -65.87 14.80
CA GLU A 442 24.65 -65.82 13.53
C GLU A 442 24.11 -66.80 12.47
N GLU A 443 23.61 -67.97 12.87
CA GLU A 443 22.95 -68.92 11.95
C GLU A 443 21.58 -68.44 11.45
N MET A 444 20.90 -67.56 12.19
CA MET A 444 19.59 -67.01 11.82
C MET A 444 19.72 -65.86 10.81
N LEU A 445 20.77 -65.04 10.92
CA LEU A 445 21.10 -63.97 9.97
C LEU A 445 21.72 -64.50 8.66
N ARG A 446 22.35 -65.68 8.70
CA ARG A 446 22.91 -66.35 7.52
C ARG A 446 21.84 -67.03 6.65
N ARG A 447 20.68 -67.41 7.22
CA ARG A 447 19.56 -68.05 6.50
C ARG A 447 18.61 -67.04 5.81
N GLU A 448 18.62 -65.77 6.21
CA GLU A 448 17.79 -64.71 5.60
C GLU A 448 18.52 -64.02 4.43
N ASN A 449 19.87 -63.94 4.47
CA ASN A 449 20.70 -63.36 3.40
C ASN A 449 20.94 -64.31 2.20
N GLU A 450 20.60 -65.60 2.30
CA GLU A 450 20.72 -66.57 1.19
C GLU A 450 19.43 -66.70 0.36
N ARG A 451 18.41 -65.85 0.61
CA ARG A 451 17.11 -65.85 -0.10
C ARG A 451 16.87 -64.67 -1.04
N ILE A 452 17.77 -63.68 -1.06
CA ILE A 452 17.69 -62.48 -1.91
C ILE A 452 19.03 -62.32 -2.63
N GLU A 453 19.28 -63.18 -3.62
CA GLU A 453 20.22 -62.94 -4.74
C GLU A 453 20.27 -64.22 -5.60
N ARG A 454 19.32 -64.31 -6.54
CA ARG A 454 19.46 -65.10 -7.76
C ARG A 454 18.43 -64.62 -8.79
N GLU A 455 18.96 -64.31 -9.98
CA GLU A 455 18.29 -64.06 -11.27
C GLU A 455 18.05 -62.58 -11.66
N ASP A 456 19.08 -62.02 -12.30
CA ASP A 456 18.97 -61.16 -13.50
C ASP A 456 18.76 -62.10 -14.73
N PRO A 457 18.05 -61.75 -15.83
CA PRO A 457 18.58 -60.76 -16.78
C PRO A 457 17.54 -59.98 -17.68
N GLU A 458 17.95 -58.77 -18.10
CA GLU A 458 17.83 -58.16 -19.46
C GLU A 458 16.50 -58.02 -20.28
N VAL A 459 16.39 -56.84 -20.92
CA VAL A 459 15.79 -56.49 -22.25
C VAL A 459 14.26 -56.28 -22.34
N ASP A 460 13.81 -55.04 -22.64
CA ASP A 460 13.38 -54.55 -23.98
C ASP A 460 12.47 -53.30 -23.91
N CYS A 461 12.59 -52.41 -24.90
CA CYS A 461 11.65 -51.30 -25.14
C CYS A 461 10.29 -51.81 -25.66
N PRO A 462 9.19 -51.05 -25.44
CA PRO A 462 8.11 -51.03 -26.43
C PRO A 462 7.57 -49.61 -26.79
N PRO A 463 6.75 -49.51 -27.88
CA PRO A 463 6.64 -48.36 -28.77
C PRO A 463 5.46 -47.41 -28.43
N PRO A 464 5.26 -46.30 -29.18
CA PRO A 464 4.34 -45.23 -28.84
C PRO A 464 3.00 -45.42 -29.54
N TYR A 465 1.85 -45.41 -28.84
CA TYR A 465 0.57 -45.18 -29.51
C TYR A 465 -0.51 -44.57 -28.60
N GLU A 466 -1.18 -43.59 -29.20
CA GLU A 466 -2.62 -43.30 -29.14
C GLU A 466 -3.22 -42.58 -27.94
N THR A 467 -3.42 -41.28 -28.19
CA THR A 467 -4.59 -40.45 -27.85
C THR A 467 -5.84 -41.23 -27.46
N ILE A 468 -6.19 -41.19 -26.18
CA ILE A 468 -7.56 -41.37 -25.70
C ILE A 468 -7.83 -40.33 -24.61
N ASP A 469 -8.66 -39.33 -24.94
CA ASP A 469 -9.29 -38.42 -23.98
C ASP A 469 -10.17 -39.26 -23.04
N ARG A 470 -9.69 -39.51 -21.83
CA ARG A 470 -10.50 -39.98 -20.69
C ARG A 470 -10.23 -39.03 -19.54
N ASP A 471 -11.28 -38.62 -18.85
CA ASP A 471 -11.21 -37.85 -17.59
C ASP A 471 -10.35 -38.62 -16.57
N ILE A 472 -9.04 -38.35 -16.57
CA ILE A 472 -8.11 -38.81 -15.53
C ILE A 472 -8.34 -37.89 -14.33
N GLY A 473 -8.36 -38.45 -13.11
CA GLY A 473 -8.38 -37.67 -11.87
C GLY A 473 -7.17 -36.72 -11.74
N PRO A 474 -7.07 -35.95 -10.65
CA PRO A 474 -5.97 -35.01 -10.46
C PRO A 474 -4.62 -35.73 -10.53
N LEU A 475 -3.69 -35.17 -11.31
CA LEU A 475 -2.35 -35.73 -11.57
C LEU A 475 -1.37 -35.58 -10.40
N GLY A 476 -1.79 -34.95 -9.28
CA GLY A 476 -1.00 -34.73 -8.06
C GLY A 476 -1.85 -34.48 -6.81
N PRO A 477 -1.24 -34.34 -5.62
CA PRO A 477 -1.96 -34.09 -4.37
C PRO A 477 -2.61 -32.70 -4.38
N VAL A 478 -3.95 -32.66 -4.36
CA VAL A 478 -4.73 -31.42 -4.36
C VAL A 478 -5.03 -30.96 -2.94
N ASN A 479 -4.91 -29.66 -2.67
CA ASN A 479 -5.34 -29.09 -1.40
C ASN A 479 -6.87 -29.19 -1.25
N LYS A 480 -7.33 -30.08 -0.35
CA LYS A 480 -8.76 -30.34 -0.10
C LYS A 480 -9.47 -29.22 0.66
N ALA A 481 -8.74 -28.22 1.18
CA ALA A 481 -9.32 -27.10 1.91
C ALA A 481 -10.10 -26.12 1.02
N PHE A 482 -9.80 -26.08 -0.28
CA PHE A 482 -10.49 -25.25 -1.28
C PHE A 482 -11.29 -26.14 -2.21
N ARG A 483 -12.60 -25.91 -2.35
CA ARG A 483 -13.47 -26.71 -3.21
C ARG A 483 -14.36 -25.84 -4.09
N PHE A 484 -14.53 -26.29 -5.33
CA PHE A 484 -15.53 -25.74 -6.24
C PHE A 484 -16.93 -26.11 -5.78
N ALA A 485 -17.82 -25.12 -5.73
CA ALA A 485 -19.26 -25.30 -5.67
C ALA A 485 -19.83 -25.24 -7.10
N GLN A 486 -20.66 -26.21 -7.42
CA GLN A 486 -21.44 -26.24 -8.66
C GLN A 486 -22.81 -25.64 -8.41
N SER A 487 -23.31 -24.85 -9.37
CA SER A 487 -24.56 -24.10 -9.22
C SER A 487 -25.32 -24.01 -10.53
N GLU A 488 -26.66 -24.05 -10.43
CA GLU A 488 -27.52 -23.75 -11.56
C GLU A 488 -27.51 -22.26 -11.92
N ARG A 489 -27.25 -21.39 -10.94
CA ARG A 489 -27.34 -19.93 -11.08
C ARG A 489 -26.01 -19.26 -11.44
N TYR A 490 -24.90 -19.79 -10.94
CA TYR A 490 -23.58 -19.19 -11.10
C TYR A 490 -22.59 -20.19 -11.71
N PRO A 491 -21.56 -19.71 -12.42
CA PRO A 491 -20.37 -20.50 -12.75
C PRO A 491 -19.71 -21.13 -11.51
N PRO A 492 -18.79 -22.08 -11.69
CA PRO A 492 -18.03 -22.66 -10.59
C PRO A 492 -17.32 -21.58 -9.76
N HIS A 493 -17.39 -21.71 -8.44
CA HIS A 493 -16.87 -20.72 -7.49
C HIS A 493 -16.47 -21.37 -6.17
N LEU A 494 -15.90 -20.62 -5.22
CA LEU A 494 -15.51 -21.16 -3.93
C LEU A 494 -16.72 -21.59 -3.09
N LYS A 495 -16.65 -22.78 -2.47
CA LYS A 495 -17.71 -23.27 -1.60
C LYS A 495 -17.84 -22.45 -0.30
N VAL A 496 -19.01 -21.85 -0.09
CA VAL A 496 -19.35 -20.87 0.98
C VAL A 496 -18.91 -21.26 2.40
N SER A 497 -18.89 -22.56 2.77
CA SER A 497 -18.41 -22.99 4.09
C SER A 497 -16.96 -22.60 4.39
N GLU A 498 -16.16 -22.32 3.35
CA GLU A 498 -14.75 -21.96 3.42
C GLU A 498 -14.54 -20.42 3.57
N LEU A 499 -15.61 -19.62 3.49
CA LEU A 499 -15.59 -18.16 3.68
C LEU A 499 -15.73 -17.69 5.15
N LYS A 500 -16.02 -18.62 6.08
CA LYS A 500 -16.43 -18.31 7.48
C LYS A 500 -15.39 -17.58 8.36
N ASN A 501 -14.21 -17.25 7.84
CA ASN A 501 -13.14 -16.57 8.56
C ASN A 501 -12.64 -15.27 7.89
N LEU A 502 -13.32 -14.73 6.86
CA LEU A 502 -12.77 -13.66 6.00
C LEU A 502 -13.58 -12.36 5.92
N LEU A 503 -14.63 -12.18 6.74
CA LEU A 503 -15.49 -11.01 6.64
C LEU A 503 -15.10 -9.92 7.65
N ALA A 504 -14.44 -8.87 7.15
CA ALA A 504 -14.54 -7.52 7.70
C ALA A 504 -14.96 -6.59 6.55
N LEU A 505 -16.27 -6.43 6.36
CA LEU A 505 -16.87 -5.57 5.33
C LEU A 505 -16.51 -4.07 5.43
N PRO A 506 -16.25 -3.47 6.62
CA PRO A 506 -15.96 -2.02 6.71
C PRO A 506 -14.62 -1.57 6.15
N THR A 507 -13.69 -2.48 5.84
CA THR A 507 -12.39 -2.13 5.25
C THR A 507 -12.41 -1.96 3.74
N ILE A 508 -13.52 -2.31 3.07
CA ILE A 508 -13.58 -2.35 1.60
C ILE A 508 -14.59 -1.35 1.03
N PHE A 509 -15.74 -1.13 1.68
CA PHE A 509 -16.77 -0.17 1.25
C PHE A 509 -16.68 1.16 1.98
N ASN A 510 -17.03 2.25 1.28
CA ASN A 510 -17.38 3.50 1.96
C ASN A 510 -18.63 3.29 2.82
N PHE A 511 -18.52 3.59 4.11
CA PHE A 511 -19.58 3.34 5.08
C PHE A 511 -20.90 4.04 4.70
N THR A 512 -20.84 5.30 4.26
CA THR A 512 -22.02 6.09 3.90
C THR A 512 -22.70 5.53 2.66
N ALA A 513 -21.94 5.21 1.60
CA ALA A 513 -22.50 4.59 0.40
C ALA A 513 -23.13 3.22 0.68
N LEU A 514 -22.49 2.41 1.53
CA LEU A 514 -22.99 1.10 1.93
C LEU A 514 -24.27 1.23 2.77
N LEU A 515 -24.31 2.20 3.69
CA LEU A 515 -25.47 2.49 4.52
C LEU A 515 -26.65 2.96 3.67
N ASP A 516 -26.44 3.94 2.80
CA ASP A 516 -27.49 4.49 1.92
C ASP A 516 -28.04 3.40 0.99
N THR A 517 -27.15 2.63 0.34
CA THR A 517 -27.57 1.50 -0.52
C THR A 517 -28.35 0.46 0.27
N THR A 518 -27.94 0.16 1.51
CA THR A 518 -28.65 -0.77 2.39
C THR A 518 -30.04 -0.24 2.75
N VAL A 519 -30.17 1.04 3.09
CA VAL A 519 -31.47 1.67 3.37
C VAL A 519 -32.37 1.61 2.13
N ILE A 520 -31.86 1.94 0.95
CA ILE A 520 -32.63 1.88 -0.32
C ILE A 520 -33.10 0.43 -0.62
N LEU A 521 -32.25 -0.55 -0.32
CA LEU A 521 -32.57 -1.97 -0.51
C LEU A 521 -33.71 -2.45 0.40
N PHE A 522 -33.69 -2.08 1.68
CA PHE A 522 -34.61 -2.62 2.69
C PHE A 522 -35.82 -1.73 3.00
N CYS A 523 -35.84 -0.48 2.53
CA CYS A 523 -37.02 0.38 2.58
C CYS A 523 -37.88 0.20 1.32
N GLU A 524 -39.19 -0.02 1.51
CA GLU A 524 -40.17 -0.11 0.43
C GLU A 524 -41.02 1.17 0.32
N GLY A 525 -41.14 1.73 -0.89
CA GLY A 525 -42.06 2.82 -1.24
C GLY A 525 -41.72 4.18 -0.62
N GLU A 526 -42.75 4.93 -0.18
CA GLU A 526 -42.67 6.27 0.46
C GLU A 526 -41.97 6.28 1.84
N ARG A 527 -41.41 5.14 2.27
CA ARG A 527 -40.69 5.00 3.55
C ARG A 527 -39.20 5.35 3.45
N LEU A 528 -38.73 5.77 2.27
CA LEU A 528 -37.37 6.26 2.12
C LEU A 528 -37.17 7.53 2.98
N PRO A 529 -36.03 7.66 3.69
CA PRO A 529 -35.71 8.88 4.40
C PRO A 529 -35.80 10.11 3.48
N PRO A 530 -36.33 11.25 3.96
CA PRO A 530 -36.44 12.46 3.15
C PRO A 530 -35.13 12.90 2.49
N THR A 531 -34.00 12.65 3.16
CA THR A 531 -32.64 12.96 2.67
C THR A 531 -32.23 12.14 1.44
N LEU A 532 -32.68 10.88 1.34
CA LEU A 532 -32.45 10.05 0.16
C LEU A 532 -33.48 10.35 -0.92
N LEU A 533 -34.74 10.58 -0.53
CA LEU A 533 -35.80 10.91 -1.47
C LEU A 533 -35.50 12.22 -2.23
N SER A 534 -34.90 13.22 -1.58
CA SER A 534 -34.50 14.47 -2.23
C SER A 534 -33.41 14.33 -3.30
N MET A 535 -32.69 13.19 -3.32
CA MET A 535 -31.70 12.88 -4.36
C MET A 535 -32.32 12.25 -5.61
N ALA A 536 -33.59 11.83 -5.55
CA ALA A 536 -34.34 11.35 -6.70
C ALA A 536 -35.16 12.50 -7.33
N PRO A 537 -35.52 12.41 -8.62
CA PRO A 537 -36.44 13.35 -9.24
C PRO A 537 -37.79 13.39 -8.54
N ASP A 538 -38.28 14.61 -8.31
CA ASP A 538 -39.66 14.81 -7.87
C ASP A 538 -40.56 14.88 -9.11
N SER A 539 -41.37 13.84 -9.29
CA SER A 539 -42.32 13.74 -10.40
C SER A 539 -43.35 14.87 -10.47
N ALA A 540 -43.56 15.63 -9.39
CA ALA A 540 -44.47 16.77 -9.39
C ALA A 540 -43.84 18.02 -10.03
N THR A 541 -42.50 18.06 -10.14
CA THR A 541 -41.75 19.23 -10.64
C THR A 541 -40.85 18.92 -11.83
N THR A 542 -40.60 17.64 -12.11
CA THR A 542 -39.80 17.18 -13.24
C THR A 542 -40.68 17.02 -14.47
N HIS A 543 -40.59 17.95 -15.41
CA HIS A 543 -41.41 17.95 -16.64
C HIS A 543 -40.56 17.89 -17.92
N THR A 544 -39.27 18.16 -17.84
CA THR A 544 -38.32 18.18 -18.96
C THR A 544 -37.03 17.43 -18.60
N MET A 545 -36.25 17.01 -19.60
CA MET A 545 -34.88 16.54 -19.42
C MET A 545 -33.98 17.62 -18.82
N GLN A 546 -34.26 18.89 -19.11
CA GLN A 546 -33.54 20.01 -18.53
C GLN A 546 -33.78 20.12 -17.02
N ASP A 547 -34.96 19.78 -16.51
CA ASP A 547 -35.22 19.75 -15.07
C ASP A 547 -34.36 18.70 -14.36
N LEU A 548 -34.16 17.52 -14.98
CA LEU A 548 -33.26 16.49 -14.47
C LEU A 548 -31.79 16.97 -14.43
N VAL A 549 -31.35 17.68 -15.47
CA VAL A 549 -30.01 18.29 -15.52
C VAL A 549 -29.87 19.35 -14.42
N ASN A 550 -30.84 20.27 -14.30
CA ASN A 550 -30.85 21.32 -13.29
C ASN A 550 -30.81 20.74 -11.87
N GLN A 551 -31.60 19.70 -11.60
CA GLN A 551 -31.57 19.02 -10.31
C GLN A 551 -30.21 18.39 -10.03
N ASN A 552 -29.59 17.74 -11.02
CA ASN A 552 -28.23 17.21 -10.89
C ASN A 552 -27.24 18.34 -10.54
N HIS A 553 -27.28 19.49 -11.23
CA HIS A 553 -26.44 20.64 -10.88
C HIS A 553 -26.65 21.12 -9.44
N VAL A 554 -27.90 21.26 -8.99
CA VAL A 554 -28.24 21.67 -7.62
C VAL A 554 -27.65 20.69 -6.61
N LEU A 555 -27.83 19.37 -6.79
CA LEU A 555 -27.30 18.35 -5.87
C LEU A 555 -25.77 18.39 -5.77
N HIS A 556 -25.07 18.63 -6.89
CA HIS A 556 -23.61 18.81 -6.89
C HIS A 556 -23.17 20.10 -6.19
N GLU A 557 -23.88 21.20 -6.40
CA GLU A 557 -23.60 22.47 -5.74
C GLU A 557 -23.83 22.39 -4.23
N GLU A 558 -24.95 21.81 -3.81
CA GLU A 558 -25.28 21.59 -2.41
C GLU A 558 -24.22 20.69 -1.73
N SER A 559 -23.86 19.57 -2.35
CA SER A 559 -22.83 18.67 -1.83
C SER A 559 -21.48 19.38 -1.63
N ARG A 560 -21.08 20.24 -2.58
CA ARG A 560 -19.84 21.03 -2.46
C ARG A 560 -19.93 22.08 -1.37
N GLN A 561 -21.04 22.81 -1.28
CA GLN A 561 -21.26 23.81 -0.24
C GLN A 561 -21.28 23.21 1.15
N ASP A 562 -21.91 22.05 1.32
CA ASP A 562 -22.05 21.37 2.61
C ASP A 562 -20.68 20.94 3.15
N ARG A 563 -19.79 20.46 2.28
CA ARG A 563 -18.39 20.19 2.64
C ARG A 563 -17.69 21.44 3.21
N PHE A 564 -17.85 22.60 2.57
CA PHE A 564 -17.20 23.83 3.04
C PHE A 564 -17.80 24.36 4.34
N LYS A 565 -19.11 24.19 4.54
CA LYS A 565 -19.83 24.62 5.75
C LYS A 565 -19.57 23.71 6.94
N ASN A 566 -19.56 22.40 6.73
CA ASN A 566 -19.51 21.39 7.81
C ASN A 566 -18.14 20.68 7.93
N GLN A 567 -17.12 21.11 7.18
CA GLN A 567 -15.76 20.53 7.20
C GLN A 567 -15.72 19.01 6.98
N ILE A 568 -16.62 18.48 6.15
CA ILE A 568 -16.75 17.03 5.91
C ILE A 568 -15.42 16.48 5.33
N PRO A 569 -14.83 15.43 5.95
CA PRO A 569 -13.58 14.82 5.47
C PRO A 569 -13.71 14.29 4.03
N LEU A 570 -12.59 14.31 3.28
CA LEU A 570 -12.55 13.90 1.87
C LEU A 570 -13.10 12.49 1.59
N PHE A 571 -12.91 11.57 2.53
CA PHE A 571 -13.35 10.18 2.42
C PHE A 571 -14.82 9.96 2.79
N ASN A 572 -15.56 10.99 3.22
CA ASN A 572 -16.97 10.91 3.61
C ASN A 572 -17.86 11.83 2.77
N GLN A 573 -17.45 12.07 1.53
CA GLN A 573 -18.17 12.94 0.60
C GLN A 573 -19.22 12.13 -0.17
N GLY A 574 -20.47 12.55 -0.12
CA GLY A 574 -21.58 11.86 -0.79
C GLY A 574 -21.45 11.79 -2.31
N MET A 575 -22.32 11.01 -2.95
CA MET A 575 -22.31 10.67 -4.38
C MET A 575 -22.12 11.87 -5.34
N PHE A 576 -22.74 13.02 -5.02
CA PHE A 576 -22.72 14.23 -5.86
C PHE A 576 -21.53 15.15 -5.58
N PHE A 577 -20.53 14.72 -4.80
CA PHE A 577 -19.33 15.53 -4.62
C PHE A 577 -18.42 15.49 -5.86
N ASN A 578 -18.12 14.29 -6.37
CA ASN A 578 -17.37 14.11 -7.61
C ASN A 578 -18.29 14.36 -8.79
N LYS A 579 -17.73 14.87 -9.89
CA LYS A 579 -18.47 15.14 -11.13
C LYS A 579 -19.05 13.86 -11.74
N ASN A 580 -20.18 14.01 -12.42
CA ASN A 580 -20.73 13.03 -13.35
C ASN A 580 -20.96 13.67 -14.72
N ILE A 581 -21.29 12.86 -15.73
CA ILE A 581 -21.47 13.33 -17.10
C ILE A 581 -22.62 14.34 -17.25
N GLY A 582 -23.63 14.28 -16.37
CA GLY A 582 -24.78 15.19 -16.37
C GLY A 582 -24.45 16.63 -15.97
N LEU A 583 -23.20 16.95 -15.63
CA LEU A 583 -22.72 18.34 -15.47
C LEU A 583 -22.27 18.98 -16.79
N ARG A 584 -22.27 18.22 -17.88
CA ARG A 584 -21.99 18.74 -19.22
C ARG A 584 -23.29 19.17 -19.88
N ASP A 585 -23.28 20.29 -20.59
CA ASP A 585 -24.46 20.74 -21.35
C ASP A 585 -24.73 19.87 -22.60
N ASP A 586 -23.72 19.14 -23.07
CA ASP A 586 -23.71 18.35 -24.31
C ASP A 586 -23.70 16.83 -24.07
N TRP A 587 -24.02 16.34 -22.86
CA TRP A 587 -23.93 14.92 -22.50
C TRP A 587 -24.69 13.96 -23.44
N TYR A 588 -25.74 14.46 -24.09
CA TYR A 588 -26.59 13.69 -25.01
C TYR A 588 -26.08 13.64 -26.45
N CYS A 589 -25.06 14.42 -26.82
CA CYS A 589 -24.60 14.51 -28.20
C CYS A 589 -23.97 13.19 -28.70
N ASP A 590 -23.92 13.03 -30.01
CA ASP A 590 -23.34 11.90 -30.72
C ASP A 590 -21.86 11.73 -30.38
N ALA A 591 -21.13 12.83 -30.21
CA ALA A 591 -19.72 12.80 -29.83
C ALA A 591 -19.53 12.18 -28.43
N ALA A 592 -20.31 12.60 -27.44
CA ALA A 592 -20.26 12.05 -26.08
C ALA A 592 -20.72 10.58 -26.04
N PHE A 593 -21.72 10.20 -26.84
CA PHE A 593 -22.18 8.82 -26.96
C PHE A 593 -21.15 7.90 -27.64
N GLY A 594 -20.55 8.37 -28.74
CA GLY A 594 -19.49 7.65 -29.44
C GLY A 594 -18.23 7.50 -28.60
N GLN A 595 -17.80 8.58 -27.93
CA GLN A 595 -16.62 8.58 -27.08
C GLN A 595 -16.69 7.57 -25.92
N GLN A 596 -17.90 7.30 -25.40
CA GLN A 596 -18.10 6.27 -24.37
C GLN A 596 -17.71 4.85 -24.84
N GLN A 597 -17.70 4.56 -26.15
CA GLN A 597 -17.23 3.27 -26.66
C GLN A 597 -15.70 3.12 -26.57
N PHE A 598 -14.98 4.22 -26.38
CA PHE A 598 -13.52 4.27 -26.31
C PHE A 598 -12.99 4.56 -24.91
N THR A 599 -13.69 5.37 -24.12
CA THR A 599 -13.25 5.82 -22.78
C THR A 599 -14.36 5.74 -21.72
N GLY A 600 -15.49 5.12 -22.05
CA GLY A 600 -16.58 4.84 -21.09
C GLY A 600 -16.30 3.62 -20.22
N THR A 601 -17.35 3.10 -19.56
CA THR A 601 -17.21 1.92 -18.68
C THR A 601 -17.08 0.60 -19.45
N ASN A 602 -17.46 0.56 -20.73
CA ASN A 602 -17.25 -0.57 -21.63
C ASN A 602 -16.42 -0.18 -22.87
N PRO A 603 -15.10 -0.01 -22.71
CA PRO A 603 -14.23 0.33 -23.82
C PRO A 603 -13.69 -0.90 -24.56
N THR A 604 -14.24 -2.11 -24.34
CA THR A 604 -13.58 -3.38 -24.69
C THR A 604 -14.31 -4.24 -25.72
N THR A 605 -15.45 -3.77 -26.25
CA THR A 605 -16.32 -4.64 -27.06
C THR A 605 -16.65 -4.11 -28.44
N ILE A 606 -16.42 -2.82 -28.69
CA ILE A 606 -16.53 -2.27 -30.04
C ILE A 606 -15.48 -2.93 -30.94
N LYS A 607 -15.88 -3.24 -32.17
CA LYS A 607 -15.03 -3.92 -33.16
C LYS A 607 -15.37 -3.53 -34.58
N THR A 608 -14.48 -3.76 -35.54
CA THR A 608 -14.78 -3.58 -36.96
C THR A 608 -16.04 -4.35 -37.35
N ALA A 609 -16.92 -3.70 -38.11
CA ALA A 609 -18.18 -4.27 -38.54
C ALA A 609 -17.93 -5.42 -39.53
N PRO A 610 -18.32 -6.67 -39.19
CA PRO A 610 -18.26 -7.79 -40.12
C PRO A 610 -19.14 -7.54 -41.35
N ARG A 611 -18.74 -8.09 -42.51
CA ARG A 611 -19.45 -7.91 -43.78
C ARG A 611 -20.96 -8.19 -43.70
N ARG A 612 -21.38 -9.23 -42.95
CA ARG A 612 -22.79 -9.56 -42.74
C ARG A 612 -23.61 -8.35 -42.24
N TRP A 613 -23.03 -7.57 -41.32
CA TRP A 613 -23.71 -6.44 -40.71
C TRP A 613 -23.75 -5.26 -41.66
N LEU A 614 -22.67 -5.01 -42.41
CA LEU A 614 -22.65 -4.02 -43.49
C LEU A 614 -23.76 -4.30 -44.50
N ASP A 615 -23.83 -5.52 -45.04
CA ASP A 615 -24.85 -5.90 -46.03
C ASP A 615 -26.28 -5.75 -45.45
N THR A 616 -26.48 -6.11 -44.18
CA THR A 616 -27.79 -6.00 -43.53
C THR A 616 -28.19 -4.53 -43.34
N PHE A 617 -27.28 -3.68 -42.84
CA PHE A 617 -27.56 -2.25 -42.70
C PHE A 617 -27.75 -1.55 -44.05
N THR A 618 -27.01 -1.95 -45.10
CA THR A 618 -27.25 -1.47 -46.47
C THR A 618 -28.66 -1.81 -46.94
N SER A 619 -29.12 -3.05 -46.74
CA SER A 619 -30.50 -3.44 -47.11
C SER A 619 -31.57 -2.64 -46.36
N VAL A 620 -31.34 -2.33 -45.08
CA VAL A 620 -32.26 -1.48 -44.30
C VAL A 620 -32.22 -0.04 -44.82
N ALA A 621 -31.03 0.49 -45.12
CA ALA A 621 -30.86 1.83 -45.69
C ALA A 621 -31.56 1.96 -47.05
N GLU A 622 -31.52 0.93 -47.91
CA GLU A 622 -32.28 0.88 -49.16
C GLU A 622 -33.79 0.95 -48.91
N SER A 623 -34.30 0.17 -47.95
CA SER A 623 -35.73 0.16 -47.59
C SER A 623 -36.21 1.51 -47.04
N GLN A 624 -35.35 2.22 -46.31
CA GLN A 624 -35.61 3.55 -45.74
C GLN A 624 -35.17 4.70 -46.64
N GLN A 625 -34.70 4.41 -47.87
CA GLN A 625 -34.28 5.41 -48.86
C GLN A 625 -33.14 6.33 -48.40
N ARG A 626 -32.20 5.81 -47.59
CA ARG A 626 -31.02 6.52 -47.08
C ARG A 626 -29.82 6.38 -48.02
N ALA A 627 -29.87 7.09 -49.15
CA ALA A 627 -28.81 7.06 -50.17
C ALA A 627 -27.44 7.49 -49.64
N ASP A 628 -27.43 8.45 -48.72
CA ASP A 628 -26.24 8.95 -48.01
C ASP A 628 -25.51 7.84 -47.22
N ILE A 629 -26.25 7.00 -46.52
CA ILE A 629 -25.69 5.85 -45.79
C ILE A 629 -25.21 4.77 -46.75
N ILE A 630 -25.96 4.49 -47.82
CA ILE A 630 -25.58 3.48 -48.83
C ILE A 630 -24.24 3.84 -49.47
N GLU A 631 -24.06 5.11 -49.84
CA GLU A 631 -22.81 5.64 -50.41
C GLU A 631 -21.66 5.50 -49.41
N LEU A 632 -21.84 5.95 -48.16
CA LEU A 632 -20.82 5.85 -47.11
C LEU A 632 -20.38 4.40 -46.86
N LEU A 633 -21.33 3.47 -46.75
CA LEU A 633 -21.04 2.05 -46.51
C LEU A 633 -20.43 1.35 -47.73
N ALA A 634 -20.59 1.90 -48.94
CA ALA A 634 -19.93 1.40 -50.14
C ALA A 634 -18.48 1.90 -50.24
N GLU A 635 -18.21 3.13 -49.82
CA GLU A 635 -16.90 3.78 -49.95
C GLU A 635 -15.91 3.41 -48.84
N ASP A 636 -16.35 3.38 -47.57
CA ASP A 636 -15.43 3.32 -46.42
C ASP A 636 -15.71 2.14 -45.47
N THR A 637 -15.74 0.93 -46.01
CA THR A 637 -16.02 -0.29 -45.23
C THR A 637 -14.98 -0.59 -44.13
N SER A 638 -13.73 -0.12 -44.28
CA SER A 638 -12.64 -0.39 -43.32
C SER A 638 -12.76 0.41 -42.02
N ASN A 639 -13.50 1.51 -42.03
CA ASN A 639 -13.65 2.40 -40.88
C ASN A 639 -15.02 2.28 -40.22
N ILE A 640 -15.81 1.27 -40.59
CA ILE A 640 -17.09 1.00 -39.95
C ILE A 640 -16.89 0.04 -38.77
N TYR A 641 -17.37 0.46 -37.62
CA TYR A 641 -17.33 -0.30 -36.38
C TYR A 641 -18.74 -0.65 -35.91
N ILE A 642 -18.85 -1.67 -35.07
CA ILE A 642 -20.10 -2.16 -34.53
C ILE A 642 -19.98 -2.44 -33.04
N GLN A 643 -21.05 -2.08 -32.33
CA GLN A 643 -21.32 -2.54 -30.98
C GLN A 643 -22.54 -3.48 -31.05
N ASP A 644 -22.31 -4.78 -30.86
CA ASP A 644 -23.28 -5.85 -31.18
C ASP A 644 -23.79 -6.55 -29.90
N TYR A 645 -25.03 -6.25 -29.51
CA TYR A 645 -25.74 -6.92 -28.41
C TYR A 645 -26.81 -7.91 -28.90
N SER A 646 -26.88 -8.20 -30.20
CA SER A 646 -27.89 -9.12 -30.77
C SER A 646 -27.87 -10.52 -30.13
N TYR A 647 -26.70 -10.95 -29.67
CA TYR A 647 -26.52 -12.25 -29.03
C TYR A 647 -27.22 -12.36 -27.66
N PHE A 648 -27.67 -11.25 -27.05
CA PHE A 648 -28.36 -11.23 -25.77
C PHE A 648 -29.51 -12.22 -25.73
N ARG A 649 -30.35 -12.30 -26.77
CA ARG A 649 -31.48 -13.25 -26.80
C ARG A 649 -31.01 -14.69 -26.63
N SER A 650 -29.96 -15.09 -27.35
CA SER A 650 -29.37 -16.42 -27.19
C SER A 650 -28.75 -16.64 -25.81
N ALA A 651 -28.11 -15.62 -25.25
CA ALA A 651 -27.46 -15.69 -23.93
C ALA A 651 -28.47 -15.73 -22.77
N LEU A 652 -29.62 -15.08 -22.95
CA LEU A 652 -30.74 -15.02 -22.01
C LEU A 652 -31.67 -16.23 -22.11
N ASN A 653 -31.45 -17.14 -23.09
CA ASN A 653 -32.40 -18.19 -23.48
C ASN A 653 -33.79 -17.65 -23.86
N ALA A 654 -33.84 -16.46 -24.46
CA ALA A 654 -35.06 -15.82 -24.93
C ALA A 654 -35.25 -16.03 -26.44
N SER A 655 -36.47 -16.39 -26.85
CA SER A 655 -36.80 -16.46 -28.29
C SER A 655 -36.83 -15.06 -28.91
N PRO A 656 -36.64 -14.92 -30.24
CA PRO A 656 -36.74 -13.64 -30.95
C PRO A 656 -38.04 -12.88 -30.68
N GLN A 657 -39.16 -13.60 -30.50
CA GLN A 657 -40.48 -13.01 -30.38
C GLN A 657 -40.87 -12.57 -28.97
N VAL A 658 -40.13 -13.00 -27.94
CA VAL A 658 -40.42 -12.61 -26.56
C VAL A 658 -40.02 -11.15 -26.32
N GLU A 659 -40.87 -10.40 -25.62
CA GLU A 659 -40.49 -9.11 -25.07
C GLU A 659 -39.57 -9.31 -23.86
N LEU A 660 -38.44 -8.61 -23.86
CA LEU A 660 -37.50 -8.65 -22.75
C LEU A 660 -37.99 -7.66 -21.67
N SER A 661 -38.97 -8.08 -20.89
CA SER A 661 -39.56 -7.26 -19.83
C SER A 661 -39.80 -8.04 -18.53
N CYS A 662 -39.72 -7.32 -17.41
CA CYS A 662 -40.05 -7.81 -16.07
C CYS A 662 -40.46 -6.64 -15.18
N ASP A 663 -41.55 -6.77 -14.42
CA ASP A 663 -42.04 -5.76 -13.46
C ASP A 663 -42.19 -4.33 -14.01
N GLY A 664 -42.63 -4.23 -15.28
CA GLY A 664 -42.79 -2.95 -15.98
C GLY A 664 -41.47 -2.27 -16.37
N ARG A 665 -40.36 -3.01 -16.34
CA ARG A 665 -39.06 -2.60 -16.89
C ARG A 665 -38.77 -3.37 -18.17
N TYR A 666 -38.09 -2.74 -19.13
CA TYR A 666 -37.78 -3.30 -20.44
C TYR A 666 -36.28 -3.26 -20.70
N ALA A 667 -35.74 -4.37 -21.21
CA ALA A 667 -34.35 -4.49 -21.64
C ALA A 667 -34.25 -4.49 -23.17
N CYS A 668 -33.06 -4.17 -23.68
CA CYS A 668 -32.78 -4.07 -25.11
C CYS A 668 -31.70 -5.10 -25.52
N ALA A 669 -31.70 -5.48 -26.79
CA ALA A 669 -30.64 -6.26 -27.44
C ALA A 669 -30.14 -5.48 -28.66
N SER A 670 -29.64 -4.27 -28.43
CA SER A 670 -29.37 -3.29 -29.48
C SER A 670 -28.20 -3.69 -30.39
N VAL A 671 -28.17 -3.11 -31.59
CA VAL A 671 -27.00 -3.19 -32.49
C VAL A 671 -26.71 -1.78 -32.99
N VAL A 672 -25.48 -1.32 -32.82
CA VAL A 672 -25.09 0.05 -33.16
C VAL A 672 -23.96 0.04 -34.17
N LEU A 673 -24.14 0.79 -35.26
CA LEU A 673 -23.15 0.99 -36.31
C LEU A 673 -22.47 2.35 -36.10
N PHE A 674 -21.15 2.40 -36.23
CA PHE A 674 -20.35 3.60 -36.09
C PHE A 674 -19.41 3.79 -37.28
N HIS A 675 -19.07 5.03 -37.59
CA HIS A 675 -17.99 5.39 -38.50
C HIS A 675 -16.86 6.04 -37.70
N LEU A 676 -15.64 5.50 -37.81
CA LEU A 676 -14.45 6.11 -37.22
C LEU A 676 -13.79 7.00 -38.27
N GLU A 677 -14.00 8.31 -38.12
CA GLU A 677 -13.47 9.32 -39.03
C GLU A 677 -11.93 9.39 -38.95
N PRO A 678 -11.23 9.84 -40.02
CA PRO A 678 -9.78 9.99 -40.03
C PRO A 678 -9.24 10.88 -38.89
N GLU A 679 -10.03 11.85 -38.46
CA GLU A 679 -9.78 12.73 -37.31
C GLU A 679 -9.97 12.01 -35.96
N GLY A 680 -10.24 10.71 -35.94
CA GLY A 680 -10.37 9.90 -34.73
C GLY A 680 -11.70 10.03 -33.99
N LYS A 681 -12.69 10.68 -34.59
CA LYS A 681 -14.04 10.80 -34.03
C LYS A 681 -14.88 9.59 -34.39
N LEU A 682 -15.44 8.93 -33.38
CA LEU A 682 -16.32 7.78 -33.57
C LEU A 682 -17.78 8.25 -33.63
N HIS A 683 -18.33 8.35 -34.84
CA HIS A 683 -19.66 8.88 -35.09
C HIS A 683 -20.71 7.75 -35.17
N PRO A 684 -21.81 7.78 -34.39
CA PRO A 684 -22.88 6.79 -34.48
C PRO A 684 -23.75 6.99 -35.73
N LEU A 685 -23.85 5.96 -36.58
CA LEU A 685 -24.59 5.99 -37.84
C LEU A 685 -26.00 5.40 -37.75
N ALA A 686 -26.15 4.29 -37.02
CA ALA A 686 -27.41 3.54 -36.98
C ALA A 686 -27.58 2.81 -35.66
N ILE A 687 -28.81 2.71 -35.17
CA ILE A 687 -29.15 1.94 -33.98
C ILE A 687 -30.38 1.09 -34.27
N THR A 688 -30.25 -0.21 -34.09
CA THR A 688 -31.36 -1.13 -33.91
C THR A 688 -31.71 -1.23 -32.43
N LEU A 689 -32.96 -0.96 -32.07
CA LEU A 689 -33.37 -0.84 -30.65
C LEU A 689 -33.26 -2.18 -29.91
N ASP A 690 -33.89 -3.22 -30.45
CA ASP A 690 -33.94 -4.59 -29.92
C ASP A 690 -33.89 -5.54 -31.11
N TYR A 691 -32.76 -6.24 -31.30
CA TYR A 691 -32.60 -7.17 -32.42
C TYR A 691 -33.38 -8.46 -32.17
N ARG A 692 -34.33 -8.76 -33.07
CA ARG A 692 -35.29 -9.86 -32.95
C ARG A 692 -35.07 -10.94 -34.01
N GLY A 693 -33.81 -11.33 -34.20
CA GLY A 693 -33.41 -12.40 -35.11
C GLY A 693 -33.17 -11.96 -36.56
N SER A 694 -33.77 -10.85 -37.00
CA SER A 694 -33.43 -10.15 -38.24
C SER A 694 -33.73 -8.64 -38.10
N MET A 695 -33.19 -7.81 -39.01
CA MET A 695 -33.47 -6.36 -38.96
C MET A 695 -34.88 -6.01 -39.42
N GLU A 696 -35.49 -6.84 -40.26
CA GLU A 696 -36.87 -6.66 -40.74
C GLU A 696 -37.89 -6.83 -39.62
N GLU A 697 -37.61 -7.72 -38.66
CA GLU A 697 -38.42 -7.95 -37.47
C GLU A 697 -38.05 -7.01 -36.30
N SER A 698 -37.12 -6.08 -36.54
CA SER A 698 -36.59 -5.14 -35.55
C SER A 698 -36.84 -3.69 -35.98
N VAL A 699 -36.70 -2.75 -35.06
CA VAL A 699 -36.77 -1.31 -35.36
C VAL A 699 -35.35 -0.77 -35.45
N THR A 700 -34.98 -0.26 -36.62
CA THR A 700 -33.67 0.33 -36.89
C THR A 700 -33.84 1.76 -37.37
N MET A 701 -33.11 2.67 -36.74
CA MET A 701 -33.06 4.08 -37.10
C MET A 701 -31.66 4.47 -37.53
N PHE A 702 -31.56 5.25 -38.61
CA PHE A 702 -30.32 5.89 -39.01
C PHE A 702 -30.25 7.30 -38.45
N ASN A 703 -29.07 7.70 -37.98
CA ASN A 703 -28.80 9.07 -37.58
C ASN A 703 -29.08 10.01 -38.76
N ARG A 704 -29.65 11.19 -38.49
CA ARG A 704 -29.82 12.25 -39.50
C ARG A 704 -28.48 12.82 -39.94
N ARG A 705 -27.46 12.69 -39.10
CA ARG A 705 -26.07 13.09 -39.37
C ARG A 705 -25.24 11.86 -39.73
N ILE A 706 -24.50 11.93 -40.81
CA ILE A 706 -23.60 10.84 -41.25
C ILE A 706 -22.13 11.10 -40.89
N THR A 707 -21.81 12.29 -40.39
CA THR A 707 -20.47 12.70 -39.95
C THR A 707 -20.56 13.67 -38.76
N SER A 708 -19.56 13.63 -37.88
CA SER A 708 -19.39 14.52 -36.73
C SER A 708 -19.31 16.00 -37.12
N SER A 709 -18.89 16.29 -38.35
CA SER A 709 -18.72 17.65 -38.89
C SER A 709 -20.04 18.32 -39.30
N THR A 710 -21.10 17.55 -39.51
CA THR A 710 -22.41 18.10 -39.88
C THR A 710 -23.09 18.69 -38.64
N TYR A 711 -23.50 19.95 -38.69
CA TYR A 711 -24.29 20.55 -37.61
C TYR A 711 -25.72 19.99 -37.58
N GLY A 712 -26.25 19.71 -36.40
CA GLY A 712 -27.63 19.26 -36.21
C GLY A 712 -28.17 19.67 -34.85
N ASP A 713 -29.50 19.77 -34.72
CA ASP A 713 -30.14 20.05 -33.45
C ASP A 713 -30.33 18.75 -32.65
N GLU A 714 -29.21 18.23 -32.13
CA GLU A 714 -29.17 16.97 -31.37
C GLU A 714 -29.97 17.03 -30.06
N SER A 715 -30.20 18.24 -29.54
CA SER A 715 -30.88 18.47 -28.26
C SER A 715 -32.35 18.09 -28.31
N VAL A 716 -32.99 18.30 -29.45
CA VAL A 716 -34.42 18.04 -29.70
C VAL A 716 -34.66 16.82 -30.60
N ASP A 717 -33.61 16.08 -30.98
CA ASP A 717 -33.76 14.83 -31.74
C ASP A 717 -34.17 13.67 -30.82
N TRP A 718 -35.39 13.76 -30.28
CA TRP A 718 -35.94 12.83 -29.30
C TRP A 718 -35.96 11.36 -29.77
N PRO A 719 -36.36 11.04 -31.02
CA PRO A 719 -36.26 9.68 -31.54
C PRO A 719 -34.83 9.14 -31.49
N TRP A 720 -33.83 9.95 -31.87
CA TRP A 720 -32.43 9.53 -31.88
C TRP A 720 -31.87 9.38 -30.46
N ARG A 721 -32.24 10.31 -29.56
CA ARG A 721 -31.88 10.23 -28.14
C ARG A 721 -32.47 8.98 -27.48
N TYR A 722 -33.71 8.61 -27.82
CA TYR A 722 -34.32 7.36 -27.35
C TYR A 722 -33.59 6.13 -27.90
N ALA A 723 -33.19 6.14 -29.17
CA ALA A 723 -32.41 5.06 -29.75
C ALA A 723 -31.05 4.88 -29.03
N LYS A 724 -30.33 5.98 -28.77
CA LYS A 724 -29.10 5.97 -27.94
C LYS A 724 -29.36 5.42 -26.54
N MET A 725 -30.49 5.76 -25.92
CA MET A 725 -30.87 5.23 -24.61
C MET A 725 -31.08 3.71 -24.63
N CYS A 726 -31.71 3.15 -25.68
CA CYS A 726 -31.82 1.69 -25.86
C CYS A 726 -30.45 1.01 -25.97
N ALA A 727 -29.53 1.62 -26.73
CA ALA A 727 -28.16 1.14 -26.84
C ALA A 727 -27.44 1.17 -25.48
N GLN A 728 -27.65 2.22 -24.68
CA GLN A 728 -27.07 2.35 -23.33
C GLN A 728 -27.63 1.33 -22.34
N VAL A 729 -28.91 0.97 -22.43
CA VAL A 729 -29.50 -0.14 -21.64
C VAL A 729 -28.82 -1.47 -21.97
N SER A 730 -28.58 -1.73 -23.26
CA SER A 730 -27.85 -2.92 -23.68
C SER A 730 -26.40 -2.88 -23.20
N ASP A 731 -25.74 -1.73 -23.33
CA ASP A 731 -24.36 -1.53 -22.89
C ASP A 731 -24.22 -1.67 -21.37
N TRP A 732 -25.17 -1.20 -20.57
CA TRP A 732 -25.20 -1.40 -19.13
C TRP A 732 -25.21 -2.88 -18.76
N LEU A 733 -26.07 -3.69 -19.40
CA LEU A 733 -26.13 -5.13 -19.12
C LEU A 733 -24.82 -5.84 -19.52
N ARG A 734 -24.27 -5.50 -20.69
CA ARG A 734 -22.97 -6.05 -21.12
C ARG A 734 -21.85 -5.62 -20.18
N HIS A 735 -21.82 -4.36 -19.80
CA HIS A 735 -20.81 -3.78 -18.95
C HIS A 735 -20.85 -4.40 -17.54
N GLU A 736 -21.93 -4.19 -16.80
CA GLU A 736 -22.01 -4.57 -15.38
C GLU A 736 -22.00 -6.08 -15.20
N VAL A 737 -22.82 -6.81 -15.97
CA VAL A 737 -22.97 -8.26 -15.78
C VAL A 737 -21.94 -9.03 -16.58
N GLY A 738 -21.69 -8.65 -17.82
CA GLY A 738 -20.81 -9.40 -18.71
C GLY A 738 -19.32 -9.10 -18.48
N ILE A 739 -18.93 -7.83 -18.45
CA ILE A 739 -17.52 -7.43 -18.42
C ILE A 739 -17.02 -7.29 -16.99
N HIS A 740 -17.71 -6.52 -16.17
CA HIS A 740 -17.31 -6.28 -14.80
C HIS A 740 -17.50 -7.55 -13.96
N LEU A 741 -18.73 -7.98 -13.71
CA LEU A 741 -18.98 -9.16 -12.87
C LEU A 741 -18.38 -10.45 -13.44
N VAL A 742 -18.67 -10.82 -14.69
CA VAL A 742 -18.23 -12.13 -15.20
C VAL A 742 -16.76 -12.12 -15.60
N ASN A 743 -16.35 -11.26 -16.53
CA ASN A 743 -15.00 -11.32 -17.11
C ASN A 743 -13.88 -10.88 -16.15
N THR A 744 -14.20 -10.18 -15.05
CA THR A 744 -13.22 -9.92 -13.98
C THR A 744 -13.45 -10.81 -12.77
N HIS A 745 -14.50 -10.60 -12.00
CA HIS A 745 -14.69 -11.28 -10.71
C HIS A 745 -14.83 -12.80 -10.83
N LEU A 746 -15.77 -13.30 -11.65
CA LEU A 746 -16.11 -14.73 -11.64
C LEU A 746 -15.08 -15.60 -12.38
N VAL A 747 -14.50 -15.08 -13.46
CA VAL A 747 -13.40 -15.75 -14.17
C VAL A 747 -12.16 -15.82 -13.28
N GLU A 748 -11.78 -14.72 -12.63
CA GLU A 748 -10.60 -14.69 -11.74
C GLU A 748 -10.79 -15.60 -10.52
N GLU A 749 -12.00 -15.70 -9.96
CA GLU A 749 -12.28 -16.62 -8.84
C GLU A 749 -11.98 -18.08 -9.18
N VAL A 750 -12.26 -18.53 -10.41
CA VAL A 750 -11.90 -19.88 -10.84
C VAL A 750 -10.38 -20.08 -10.82
N ILE A 751 -9.63 -19.08 -11.29
CA ILE A 751 -8.17 -19.11 -11.25
C ILE A 751 -7.67 -19.19 -9.81
N ILE A 752 -8.20 -18.36 -8.91
CA ILE A 752 -7.82 -18.34 -7.49
C ILE A 752 -8.04 -19.72 -6.86
N VAL A 753 -9.24 -20.30 -7.03
CA VAL A 753 -9.58 -21.60 -6.43
C VAL A 753 -8.72 -22.71 -7.01
N ALA A 754 -8.52 -22.75 -8.33
CA ALA A 754 -7.66 -23.75 -8.97
C ALA A 754 -6.19 -23.61 -8.53
N ALA A 755 -5.67 -22.39 -8.45
CA ALA A 755 -4.31 -22.12 -8.01
C ALA A 755 -4.07 -22.55 -6.55
N LYS A 756 -4.99 -22.24 -5.63
CA LYS A 756 -4.92 -22.65 -4.22
C LYS A 756 -5.05 -24.16 -4.02
N ARG A 757 -5.66 -24.86 -5.00
CA ARG A 757 -5.80 -26.32 -5.04
C ARG A 757 -4.55 -27.01 -5.59
N ALA A 758 -3.95 -26.47 -6.65
CA ALA A 758 -2.89 -27.11 -7.42
C ALA A 758 -1.46 -26.70 -7.01
N PHE A 759 -1.23 -25.47 -6.56
CA PHE A 759 0.12 -24.98 -6.24
C PHE A 759 0.46 -25.13 -4.75
N SER A 760 1.72 -25.46 -4.47
CA SER A 760 2.25 -25.36 -3.11
C SER A 760 2.45 -23.88 -2.69
N PRO A 761 2.44 -23.54 -1.39
CA PRO A 761 2.62 -22.15 -0.94
C PRO A 761 3.90 -21.46 -1.44
N GLY A 762 4.94 -22.22 -1.80
CA GLY A 762 6.20 -21.70 -2.31
C GLY A 762 6.30 -21.63 -3.84
N HIS A 763 5.30 -22.10 -4.57
CA HIS A 763 5.32 -22.13 -6.03
C HIS A 763 5.38 -20.70 -6.61
N VAL A 764 6.29 -20.44 -7.54
CA VAL A 764 6.56 -19.06 -8.03
C VAL A 764 5.31 -18.38 -8.61
N VAL A 765 4.50 -19.12 -9.39
CA VAL A 765 3.25 -18.61 -9.98
C VAL A 765 2.26 -18.18 -8.90
N LEU A 766 2.08 -18.98 -7.84
CA LEU A 766 1.20 -18.60 -6.73
C LEU A 766 1.74 -17.37 -5.99
N ARG A 767 3.06 -17.29 -5.77
CA ARG A 767 3.71 -16.12 -5.12
C ARG A 767 3.57 -14.84 -5.94
N LEU A 768 3.56 -14.95 -7.27
CA LEU A 768 3.31 -13.81 -8.17
C LEU A 768 1.87 -13.34 -8.10
N LEU A 769 0.90 -14.25 -8.11
CA LEU A 769 -0.51 -13.91 -8.25
C LEU A 769 -1.22 -13.59 -6.93
N GLU A 770 -0.81 -14.19 -5.82
CA GLU A 770 -1.48 -14.05 -4.51
C GLU A 770 -1.71 -12.60 -4.06
N PRO A 771 -0.78 -11.64 -4.24
CA PRO A 771 -1.03 -10.23 -3.91
C PRO A 771 -2.20 -9.61 -4.67
N HIS A 772 -2.47 -10.08 -5.90
CA HIS A 772 -3.52 -9.55 -6.78
C HIS A 772 -4.91 -10.15 -6.51
N TRP A 773 -5.02 -11.10 -5.58
CA TRP A 773 -6.25 -11.80 -5.24
C TRP A 773 -6.81 -11.46 -3.86
N ASN A 774 -6.21 -10.46 -3.22
CA ASN A 774 -6.66 -10.02 -1.92
C ASN A 774 -8.13 -9.55 -2.01
N SER A 775 -8.95 -9.96 -1.03
CA SER A 775 -10.37 -9.62 -0.93
C SER A 775 -11.32 -10.13 -2.04
N THR A 776 -10.84 -10.65 -3.18
CA THR A 776 -11.71 -11.06 -4.31
C THR A 776 -12.70 -12.16 -3.91
N LEU A 777 -12.23 -13.23 -3.26
CA LEU A 777 -13.08 -14.36 -2.85
C LEU A 777 -14.23 -13.96 -1.89
N PRO A 778 -13.99 -13.24 -0.78
CA PRO A 778 -15.09 -12.80 0.10
C PRO A 778 -16.04 -11.82 -0.58
N LEU A 779 -15.53 -10.90 -1.43
CA LEU A 779 -16.37 -9.97 -2.19
C LEU A 779 -17.31 -10.72 -3.15
N ASN A 780 -16.80 -11.69 -3.91
CA ASN A 780 -17.61 -12.48 -4.82
C ASN A 780 -18.68 -13.31 -4.09
N GLY A 781 -18.35 -13.84 -2.90
CA GLY A 781 -19.32 -14.48 -2.01
C GLY A 781 -20.48 -13.54 -1.67
N GLY A 782 -20.17 -12.32 -1.20
CA GLY A 782 -21.18 -11.30 -0.90
C GLY A 782 -21.98 -10.87 -2.12
N ALA A 783 -21.34 -10.75 -3.29
CA ALA A 783 -22.01 -10.38 -4.54
C ALA A 783 -23.04 -11.43 -4.97
N ARG A 784 -22.73 -12.73 -4.82
CA ARG A 784 -23.68 -13.82 -5.11
C ARG A 784 -24.86 -13.88 -4.13
N GLU A 785 -24.62 -13.58 -2.85
CA GLU A 785 -25.66 -13.66 -1.82
C GLU A 785 -26.59 -12.44 -1.81
N THR A 786 -26.07 -11.26 -2.17
CA THR A 786 -26.77 -9.98 -2.01
C THR A 786 -26.85 -9.18 -3.31
N LEU A 787 -25.71 -8.77 -3.89
CA LEU A 787 -25.67 -7.81 -5.00
C LEU A 787 -26.48 -8.30 -6.21
N VAL A 788 -26.18 -9.49 -6.73
CA VAL A 788 -26.87 -10.00 -7.93
C VAL A 788 -28.38 -10.20 -7.70
N PRO A 789 -28.83 -10.98 -6.69
CA PRO A 789 -30.25 -11.26 -6.54
C PRO A 789 -31.10 -10.08 -6.05
N LYS A 790 -30.54 -9.17 -5.23
CA LYS A 790 -31.30 -8.08 -4.59
C LYS A 790 -31.11 -6.72 -5.24
N ILE A 791 -30.05 -6.53 -6.02
CA ILE A 791 -29.76 -5.25 -6.68
C ILE A 791 -29.80 -5.42 -8.21
N ILE A 792 -28.87 -6.21 -8.78
CA ILE A 792 -28.70 -6.28 -10.24
C ILE A 792 -29.96 -6.77 -10.93
N ILE A 793 -30.53 -7.90 -10.48
CA ILE A 793 -31.74 -8.46 -11.10
C ILE A 793 -32.92 -7.44 -11.03
N PRO A 794 -33.26 -6.84 -9.87
CA PRO A 794 -34.29 -5.81 -9.79
C PRO A 794 -34.03 -4.54 -10.60
N MET A 795 -32.78 -4.19 -10.91
CA MET A 795 -32.46 -3.04 -11.76
C MET A 795 -32.67 -3.33 -13.25
N THR A 796 -32.63 -4.60 -13.64
CA THR A 796 -32.82 -4.99 -15.05
C THR A 796 -34.29 -5.03 -15.48
N GLY A 797 -34.52 -5.01 -16.79
CA GLY A 797 -35.80 -5.41 -17.41
C GLY A 797 -35.96 -6.91 -17.61
N LEU A 798 -35.26 -7.76 -16.86
CA LEU A 798 -35.13 -9.19 -17.15
C LEU A 798 -35.59 -10.06 -15.97
N LYS A 799 -36.16 -11.22 -16.31
CA LYS A 799 -36.48 -12.26 -15.32
C LYS A 799 -35.19 -12.82 -14.70
N PRO A 800 -35.21 -13.25 -13.43
CA PRO A 800 -34.03 -13.82 -12.76
C PRO A 800 -33.33 -14.92 -13.58
N ASP A 801 -34.10 -15.86 -14.16
CA ASP A 801 -33.57 -16.96 -14.95
C ASP A 801 -32.83 -16.49 -16.21
N HIS A 802 -33.29 -15.40 -16.84
CA HIS A 802 -32.60 -14.81 -17.98
C HIS A 802 -31.26 -14.21 -17.53
N VAL A 803 -31.21 -13.47 -16.42
CA VAL A 803 -29.96 -12.88 -15.92
C VAL A 803 -28.95 -13.96 -15.55
N TYR A 804 -29.38 -15.04 -14.87
CA TYR A 804 -28.49 -16.17 -14.57
C TYR A 804 -28.03 -16.92 -15.82
N ALA A 805 -28.91 -17.09 -16.81
CA ALA A 805 -28.52 -17.64 -18.12
C ALA A 805 -27.45 -16.75 -18.78
N PHE A 806 -27.62 -15.43 -18.77
CA PHE A 806 -26.66 -14.48 -19.33
C PHE A 806 -25.29 -14.56 -18.65
N ILE A 807 -25.26 -14.64 -17.31
CA ILE A 807 -24.03 -14.82 -16.53
C ILE A 807 -23.31 -16.10 -16.97
N LYS A 808 -24.00 -17.26 -16.96
CA LYS A 808 -23.40 -18.55 -17.34
C LYS A 808 -22.96 -18.57 -18.80
N SER A 809 -23.78 -18.00 -19.67
CA SER A 809 -23.51 -17.92 -21.10
C SER A 809 -22.28 -17.06 -21.38
N THR A 810 -22.14 -15.92 -20.71
CA THR A 810 -20.95 -15.06 -20.82
C THR A 810 -19.70 -15.78 -20.32
N PHE A 811 -19.78 -16.41 -19.14
CA PHE A 811 -18.66 -17.14 -18.56
C PHE A 811 -18.18 -18.27 -19.48
N SER A 812 -19.11 -19.06 -20.02
CA SER A 812 -18.78 -20.18 -20.92
C SER A 812 -18.15 -19.75 -22.26
N ARG A 813 -18.34 -18.48 -22.66
CA ARG A 813 -17.80 -17.90 -23.89
C ARG A 813 -16.56 -17.03 -23.64
N PHE A 814 -16.06 -16.96 -22.41
CA PHE A 814 -14.82 -16.25 -22.12
C PHE A 814 -13.69 -16.89 -22.93
N ASP A 815 -13.08 -16.15 -23.85
CA ASP A 815 -11.97 -16.62 -24.67
C ASP A 815 -10.65 -16.23 -24.00
N TRP A 816 -10.04 -17.18 -23.29
CA TRP A 816 -8.87 -16.91 -22.46
C TRP A 816 -7.72 -16.28 -23.23
N ARG A 817 -7.37 -16.83 -24.40
CA ARG A 817 -6.26 -16.33 -25.23
C ARG A 817 -6.69 -15.19 -26.14
N GLY A 818 -7.93 -15.24 -26.66
CA GLY A 818 -8.46 -14.18 -27.51
C GLY A 818 -8.56 -12.85 -26.78
N LEU A 819 -8.76 -12.87 -25.45
CA LEU A 819 -8.87 -11.67 -24.62
C LEU A 819 -7.54 -11.15 -24.06
N TYR A 820 -6.39 -11.74 -24.41
CA TYR A 820 -5.10 -11.10 -24.14
C TYR A 820 -5.09 -9.74 -24.85
N VAL A 821 -4.67 -8.67 -24.17
CA VAL A 821 -4.82 -7.30 -24.69
C VAL A 821 -4.36 -7.13 -26.15
N PRO A 822 -3.18 -7.63 -26.57
CA PRO A 822 -2.76 -7.52 -27.97
C PRO A 822 -3.67 -8.28 -28.94
N ASN A 823 -4.13 -9.48 -28.56
CA ASN A 823 -4.99 -10.33 -29.37
C ASN A 823 -6.40 -9.74 -29.49
N ASP A 824 -6.94 -9.24 -28.37
CA ASP A 824 -8.25 -8.61 -28.30
C ASP A 824 -8.31 -7.39 -29.21
N LEU A 825 -7.36 -6.46 -29.02
CA LEU A 825 -7.26 -5.23 -29.80
C LEU A 825 -7.14 -5.53 -31.31
N LEU A 826 -6.22 -6.43 -31.68
CA LEU A 826 -6.07 -6.85 -33.08
C LEU A 826 -7.36 -7.46 -33.65
N SER A 827 -8.00 -8.38 -32.91
CA SER A 827 -9.22 -9.08 -33.35
C SER A 827 -10.41 -8.13 -33.52
N ARG A 828 -10.43 -7.03 -32.75
CA ARG A 828 -11.45 -5.99 -32.83
C ARG A 828 -11.16 -4.93 -33.90
N GLY A 829 -10.00 -4.99 -34.56
CA GLY A 829 -9.61 -4.04 -35.61
C GLY A 829 -8.92 -2.79 -35.09
N PHE A 830 -8.16 -2.95 -34.01
CA PHE A 830 -7.29 -1.93 -33.41
C PHE A 830 -5.87 -2.51 -33.26
N PRO A 831 -5.15 -2.73 -34.37
CA PRO A 831 -3.83 -3.35 -34.33
C PRO A 831 -2.88 -2.56 -33.42
N PRO A 832 -2.20 -3.20 -32.44
CA PRO A 832 -1.36 -2.51 -31.46
C PRO A 832 -0.30 -1.58 -32.05
N GLU A 833 0.28 -1.97 -33.18
CA GLU A 833 1.29 -1.19 -33.91
C GLU A 833 0.77 0.12 -34.52
N GLN A 834 -0.55 0.30 -34.63
CA GLN A 834 -1.19 1.50 -35.18
C GLN A 834 -1.85 2.37 -34.11
N LEU A 835 -1.87 1.98 -32.84
CA LEU A 835 -2.62 2.69 -31.79
C LEU A 835 -2.19 4.15 -31.57
N ASP A 836 -0.95 4.49 -31.94
CA ASP A 836 -0.41 5.85 -31.86
C ASP A 836 -0.63 6.67 -33.15
N GLU A 837 -1.32 6.11 -34.16
CA GLU A 837 -1.76 6.87 -35.33
C GLU A 837 -2.85 7.89 -34.96
N PRO A 838 -2.92 9.07 -35.64
CA PRO A 838 -3.90 10.11 -35.34
C PRO A 838 -5.34 9.63 -35.30
N LYS A 839 -5.71 8.60 -36.08
CA LYS A 839 -7.07 8.07 -36.13
C LYS A 839 -7.52 7.38 -34.82
N PHE A 840 -6.60 6.95 -33.96
CA PHE A 840 -6.93 6.26 -32.71
C PHE A 840 -6.63 7.08 -31.46
N HIS A 841 -6.28 8.37 -31.60
CA HIS A 841 -5.92 9.21 -30.46
C HIS A 841 -7.03 9.28 -29.39
N ASN A 842 -8.31 9.30 -29.82
CA ASN A 842 -9.48 9.28 -28.95
C ASN A 842 -9.74 7.93 -28.24
N TYR A 843 -9.04 6.86 -28.64
CA TYR A 843 -9.15 5.55 -28.00
C TYR A 843 -8.18 5.39 -26.82
N GLY A 844 -8.32 6.30 -25.83
CA GLY A 844 -7.43 6.38 -24.66
C GLY A 844 -7.32 5.08 -23.87
N TYR A 845 -8.38 4.26 -23.80
CA TYR A 845 -8.29 2.92 -23.20
C TYR A 845 -7.29 2.02 -23.94
N ALA A 846 -7.43 1.85 -25.26
CA ALA A 846 -6.58 0.94 -26.04
C ALA A 846 -5.10 1.31 -25.95
N ARG A 847 -4.79 2.60 -26.10
CA ARG A 847 -3.42 3.13 -26.01
C ARG A 847 -2.79 2.86 -24.65
N ASN A 848 -3.53 3.11 -23.58
CA ASN A 848 -3.03 2.92 -22.22
C ASN A 848 -2.97 1.43 -21.82
N ILE A 849 -4.00 0.64 -22.12
CA ILE A 849 -4.07 -0.76 -21.67
C ILE A 849 -3.04 -1.64 -22.37
N TYR A 850 -2.72 -1.36 -23.64
CA TYR A 850 -1.67 -2.07 -24.37
C TYR A 850 -0.29 -1.81 -23.74
N ARG A 851 0.02 -0.55 -23.42
CA ARG A 851 1.28 -0.20 -22.71
C ARG A 851 1.35 -0.82 -21.33
N MET A 852 0.25 -0.81 -20.56
CA MET A 852 0.17 -1.47 -19.27
C MET A 852 0.40 -3.00 -19.39
N TRP A 853 -0.16 -3.64 -20.43
CA TRP A 853 0.08 -5.05 -20.72
C TRP A 853 1.57 -5.33 -20.97
N GLU A 854 2.26 -4.51 -21.78
CA GLU A 854 3.70 -4.65 -22.03
C GLU A 854 4.52 -4.57 -20.73
N ILE A 855 4.17 -3.62 -19.85
CA ILE A 855 4.82 -3.41 -18.54
C ILE A 855 4.63 -4.63 -17.63
N ILE A 856 3.39 -5.10 -17.47
CA ILE A 856 3.09 -6.28 -16.63
C ILE A 856 3.77 -7.51 -17.20
N ARG A 857 3.72 -7.72 -18.52
CA ARG A 857 4.35 -8.86 -19.19
C ARG A 857 5.87 -8.87 -19.00
N LYS A 858 6.52 -7.71 -19.08
CA LYS A 858 7.96 -7.56 -18.81
C LYS A 858 8.31 -7.92 -17.37
N PHE A 859 7.50 -7.49 -16.41
CA PHE A 859 7.64 -7.88 -15.00
C PHE A 859 7.54 -9.39 -14.80
N VAL A 860 6.47 -10.00 -15.34
CA VAL A 860 6.22 -11.44 -15.24
C VAL A 860 7.32 -12.25 -15.93
N SER A 861 7.71 -11.87 -17.14
CA SER A 861 8.78 -12.50 -17.91
C SER A 861 10.11 -12.47 -17.16
N THR A 862 10.46 -11.35 -16.54
CA THR A 862 11.68 -11.22 -15.73
C THR A 862 11.72 -12.27 -14.60
N VAL A 863 10.57 -12.52 -13.95
CA VAL A 863 10.49 -13.50 -12.87
C VAL A 863 10.56 -14.93 -13.40
N LEU A 864 9.72 -15.25 -14.39
CA LEU A 864 9.57 -16.63 -14.84
C LEU A 864 10.78 -17.14 -15.63
N CYS A 865 11.46 -16.29 -16.40
CA CYS A 865 12.69 -16.66 -17.12
C CYS A 865 13.88 -16.97 -16.19
N ASP A 866 13.84 -16.51 -14.94
CA ASP A 866 14.86 -16.85 -13.95
C ASP A 866 14.64 -18.24 -13.35
N VAL A 867 13.37 -18.64 -13.21
CA VAL A 867 12.96 -19.92 -12.61
C VAL A 867 12.88 -21.05 -13.65
N TYR A 868 12.26 -20.79 -14.80
CA TYR A 868 12.13 -21.73 -15.90
C TYR A 868 13.11 -21.34 -17.02
N ARG A 869 14.06 -22.22 -17.31
CA ARG A 869 15.12 -22.05 -18.32
C ARG A 869 14.80 -22.70 -19.67
N SER A 870 13.69 -23.44 -19.76
CA SER A 870 13.24 -24.08 -21.00
C SER A 870 11.76 -24.47 -20.94
N ASP A 871 11.14 -24.60 -22.10
CA ASP A 871 9.76 -25.12 -22.22
C ASP A 871 9.62 -26.53 -21.61
N LEU A 872 10.68 -27.35 -21.66
CA LEU A 872 10.67 -28.68 -21.05
C LEU A 872 10.44 -28.64 -19.53
N GLN A 873 10.95 -27.61 -18.84
CA GLN A 873 10.71 -27.44 -17.40
C GLN A 873 9.26 -27.02 -17.12
N VAL A 874 8.65 -26.21 -17.99
CA VAL A 874 7.25 -25.82 -17.87
C VAL A 874 6.35 -27.03 -18.14
N ALA A 875 6.58 -27.75 -19.23
CA ALA A 875 5.84 -28.97 -19.57
C ALA A 875 6.00 -30.10 -18.53
N GLY A 876 7.14 -30.16 -17.84
CA GLY A 876 7.42 -31.11 -16.76
C GLY A 876 6.86 -30.72 -15.39
N ASP A 877 6.29 -29.52 -15.22
CA ASP A 877 5.74 -29.05 -13.95
C ASP A 877 4.34 -29.64 -13.70
N LEU A 878 4.28 -30.68 -12.86
CA LEU A 878 3.03 -31.36 -12.51
C LEU A 878 2.01 -30.46 -11.80
N SER A 879 2.47 -29.41 -11.09
CA SER A 879 1.56 -28.47 -10.42
C SER A 879 0.85 -27.58 -11.45
N LEU A 880 1.58 -27.11 -12.47
CA LEU A 880 1.01 -26.38 -13.60
C LEU A 880 0.04 -27.24 -14.42
N ALA A 881 0.42 -28.49 -14.71
CA ALA A 881 -0.46 -29.42 -15.40
C ALA A 881 -1.76 -29.66 -14.62
N THR A 882 -1.66 -29.89 -13.31
CA THR A 882 -2.82 -30.06 -12.41
C THR A 882 -3.68 -28.80 -12.36
N PHE A 883 -3.06 -27.62 -12.28
CA PHE A 883 -3.76 -26.34 -12.32
C PHE A 883 -4.58 -26.17 -13.61
N CYS A 884 -3.96 -26.37 -14.78
CA CYS A 884 -4.67 -26.27 -16.06
C CYS A 884 -5.85 -27.26 -16.15
N GLN A 885 -5.66 -28.47 -15.61
CA GLN A 885 -6.72 -29.49 -15.54
C GLN A 885 -7.87 -29.05 -14.62
N GLU A 886 -7.58 -28.51 -13.44
CA GLU A 886 -8.58 -28.02 -12.49
C GLU A 886 -9.43 -26.87 -13.08
N VAL A 887 -8.79 -25.92 -13.77
CA VAL A 887 -9.49 -24.80 -14.43
C VAL A 887 -10.45 -25.28 -15.51
N ARG A 888 -10.06 -26.29 -16.30
CA ARG A 888 -10.86 -26.82 -17.41
C ARG A 888 -11.89 -27.87 -17.00
N SER A 889 -11.68 -28.55 -15.88
CA SER A 889 -12.49 -29.72 -15.48
C SER A 889 -13.97 -29.39 -15.38
N HIS A 890 -14.82 -30.30 -15.88
CA HIS A 890 -16.28 -30.24 -15.73
C HIS A 890 -16.73 -30.19 -14.27
N THR A 891 -15.98 -30.84 -13.37
CA THR A 891 -16.23 -30.82 -11.92
C THR A 891 -15.47 -29.70 -11.20
N GLY A 892 -14.56 -29.02 -11.91
CA GLY A 892 -13.75 -27.90 -11.44
C GLY A 892 -14.23 -26.57 -12.01
N GLY A 893 -13.33 -25.85 -12.66
CA GLY A 893 -13.52 -24.46 -13.11
C GLY A 893 -14.37 -24.25 -14.37
N GLN A 894 -14.58 -25.29 -15.19
CA GLN A 894 -15.38 -25.23 -16.43
C GLN A 894 -14.97 -24.16 -17.45
N LEU A 895 -13.75 -23.62 -17.38
CA LEU A 895 -13.22 -22.69 -18.37
C LEU A 895 -12.56 -23.49 -19.51
N ASN A 896 -13.36 -23.94 -20.46
CA ASN A 896 -12.91 -24.81 -21.56
C ASN A 896 -11.88 -24.15 -22.49
N SER A 897 -11.95 -22.81 -22.64
CA SER A 897 -11.00 -22.03 -23.43
C SER A 897 -9.62 -21.92 -22.78
N PHE A 898 -9.49 -22.29 -21.50
CA PHE A 898 -8.23 -22.17 -20.78
C PHE A 898 -7.15 -23.09 -21.38
N PRO A 899 -5.94 -22.57 -21.64
CA PRO A 899 -4.92 -23.33 -22.33
C PRO A 899 -4.31 -24.44 -21.47
N ARG A 900 -3.73 -25.45 -22.13
CA ARG A 900 -2.69 -26.28 -21.49
C ARG A 900 -1.39 -25.52 -21.64
N ILE A 901 -0.79 -25.09 -20.53
CA ILE A 901 0.45 -24.32 -20.54
C ILE A 901 1.61 -25.31 -20.69
N GLN A 902 2.32 -25.25 -21.81
CA GLN A 902 3.44 -26.14 -22.12
C GLN A 902 4.75 -25.37 -22.39
N THR A 903 4.66 -24.10 -22.75
CA THR A 903 5.84 -23.26 -23.02
C THR A 903 5.99 -22.14 -22.00
N LEU A 904 7.20 -21.59 -21.91
CA LEU A 904 7.48 -20.45 -21.05
C LEU A 904 6.70 -19.20 -21.48
N GLU A 905 6.56 -18.96 -22.78
CA GLU A 905 5.76 -17.84 -23.30
C GLU A 905 4.27 -17.99 -22.91
N GLU A 906 3.70 -19.19 -23.01
CA GLU A 906 2.33 -19.45 -22.58
C GLU A 906 2.12 -19.21 -21.08
N LEU A 907 3.12 -19.56 -20.27
CA LEU A 907 3.09 -19.33 -18.82
C LEU A 907 3.16 -17.82 -18.50
N ILE A 908 4.04 -17.10 -19.19
CA ILE A 908 4.19 -15.64 -19.05
C ILE A 908 2.88 -14.95 -19.41
N ASP A 909 2.26 -15.30 -20.54
CA ASP A 909 1.02 -14.67 -20.97
C ASP A 909 -0.14 -14.98 -20.03
N PHE A 910 -0.23 -16.21 -19.52
CA PHE A 910 -1.24 -16.58 -18.52
C PHE A 910 -1.13 -15.72 -17.25
N VAL A 911 0.07 -15.63 -16.65
CA VAL A 911 0.27 -14.87 -15.42
C VAL A 911 0.06 -13.38 -15.68
N THR A 912 0.46 -12.89 -16.85
CA THR A 912 0.17 -11.51 -17.29
C THR A 912 -1.33 -11.26 -17.37
N MET A 913 -2.09 -12.18 -17.98
CA MET A 913 -3.55 -12.06 -18.10
C MET A 913 -4.23 -12.03 -16.73
N SER A 914 -3.85 -12.89 -15.79
CA SER A 914 -4.43 -12.87 -14.45
C SER A 914 -4.16 -11.55 -13.71
N ILE A 915 -2.92 -11.03 -13.76
CA ILE A 915 -2.63 -9.71 -13.17
C ILE A 915 -3.40 -8.59 -13.89
N HIS A 916 -3.49 -8.66 -15.22
CA HIS A 916 -4.25 -7.70 -16.04
C HIS A 916 -5.74 -7.68 -15.66
N ILE A 917 -6.39 -8.84 -15.56
CA ILE A 917 -7.79 -8.96 -15.14
C ILE A 917 -7.96 -8.36 -13.73
N ALA A 918 -7.11 -8.76 -12.80
CA ALA A 918 -7.25 -8.42 -11.39
C ALA A 918 -6.98 -6.94 -11.08
N SER A 919 -6.19 -6.26 -11.91
CA SER A 919 -5.74 -4.89 -11.65
C SER A 919 -6.24 -3.92 -12.74
N PRO A 920 -5.50 -3.64 -13.83
CA PRO A 920 -5.86 -2.55 -14.73
C PRO A 920 -7.19 -2.75 -15.47
N GLN A 921 -7.56 -3.99 -15.82
CA GLN A 921 -8.84 -4.24 -16.50
C GLN A 921 -10.03 -3.97 -15.58
N HIS A 922 -9.98 -4.50 -14.35
CA HIS A 922 -11.01 -4.23 -13.35
C HIS A 922 -11.13 -2.72 -13.08
N THR A 923 -10.02 -2.02 -12.80
CA THR A 923 -10.04 -0.57 -12.58
C THR A 923 -10.65 0.19 -13.77
N ALA A 924 -10.27 -0.15 -15.01
CA ALA A 924 -10.76 0.51 -16.23
C ALA A 924 -12.29 0.44 -16.38
N VAL A 925 -12.89 -0.68 -16.00
CA VAL A 925 -14.35 -0.90 -16.14
C VAL A 925 -15.15 -0.60 -14.87
N ASN A 926 -14.48 -0.19 -13.78
CA ASN A 926 -15.09 0.02 -12.46
C ASN A 926 -15.08 1.50 -12.05
N TYR A 927 -13.94 2.19 -12.13
CA TYR A 927 -13.80 3.53 -11.51
C TYR A 927 -14.59 4.63 -12.23
N LEU A 928 -14.99 4.42 -13.48
CA LEU A 928 -15.79 5.38 -14.25
C LEU A 928 -17.31 5.16 -14.09
N GLN A 929 -17.76 4.13 -13.36
CA GLN A 929 -19.20 3.90 -13.20
C GLN A 929 -19.86 5.08 -12.50
N GLN A 930 -19.23 5.67 -11.47
CA GLN A 930 -19.73 6.89 -10.84
C GLN A 930 -19.97 8.01 -11.87
N TYR A 931 -19.02 8.26 -12.76
CA TYR A 931 -19.12 9.37 -13.71
C TYR A 931 -20.23 9.17 -14.75
N TYR A 932 -20.33 7.96 -15.33
CA TYR A 932 -21.25 7.71 -16.44
C TYR A 932 -22.64 7.23 -16.03
N GLN A 933 -22.80 6.65 -14.84
CA GLN A 933 -24.05 5.97 -14.46
C GLN A 933 -24.82 6.64 -13.33
N THR A 934 -24.22 7.53 -12.53
CA THR A 934 -24.97 8.25 -11.47
C THR A 934 -25.95 9.29 -12.03
N PHE A 935 -25.75 9.73 -13.27
CA PHE A 935 -26.74 10.49 -14.03
C PHE A 935 -27.52 9.55 -14.95
N ILE A 936 -28.65 9.04 -14.43
CA ILE A 936 -29.43 7.95 -15.05
C ILE A 936 -29.79 8.20 -16.52
N PRO A 937 -30.17 9.41 -16.97
CA PRO A 937 -30.51 9.64 -18.37
C PRO A 937 -29.38 9.32 -19.36
N ASN A 938 -28.10 9.36 -18.94
CA ASN A 938 -26.98 8.97 -19.81
C ASN A 938 -26.90 7.46 -20.04
N LYS A 939 -27.06 6.67 -18.98
CA LYS A 939 -26.87 5.22 -19.04
C LYS A 939 -27.81 4.48 -18.08
N PRO A 940 -29.11 4.40 -18.41
CA PRO A 940 -30.07 3.67 -17.59
C PRO A 940 -29.88 2.16 -17.72
N SER A 941 -30.20 1.41 -16.67
CA SER A 941 -30.09 -0.06 -16.66
C SER A 941 -31.30 -0.79 -17.27
N ALA A 942 -32.43 -0.09 -17.38
CA ALA A 942 -33.66 -0.55 -18.03
C ALA A 942 -34.54 0.64 -18.42
N LEU A 943 -35.48 0.43 -19.34
CA LEU A 943 -36.53 1.39 -19.71
C LEU A 943 -37.81 1.13 -18.90
N TYR A 944 -38.62 2.18 -18.70
CA TYR A 944 -39.87 2.14 -17.93
C TYR A 944 -41.14 2.24 -18.77
N ALA A 945 -40.98 2.35 -20.09
CA ALA A 945 -42.05 2.33 -21.08
C ALA A 945 -41.77 1.27 -22.14
N PRO A 946 -42.82 0.70 -22.78
CA PRO A 946 -42.64 -0.25 -23.88
C PRO A 946 -41.78 0.30 -25.01
N ILE A 947 -40.97 -0.58 -25.63
CA ILE A 947 -40.11 -0.22 -26.76
C ILE A 947 -40.97 -0.07 -28.03
N PRO A 948 -40.76 0.98 -28.86
CA PRO A 948 -41.40 1.11 -30.17
C PRO A 948 -41.27 -0.15 -31.03
N ARG A 949 -42.34 -0.51 -31.73
CA ARG A 949 -42.43 -1.70 -32.59
C ARG A 949 -42.38 -1.41 -34.08
N SER A 950 -42.33 -0.14 -34.46
CA SER A 950 -42.17 0.32 -35.84
C SER A 950 -41.33 1.60 -35.87
N LEU A 951 -40.78 1.92 -37.05
CA LEU A 951 -40.04 3.16 -37.24
C LEU A 951 -40.95 4.38 -37.03
N ASP A 952 -42.17 4.38 -37.55
CA ASP A 952 -43.15 5.47 -37.36
C ASP A 952 -43.43 5.77 -35.87
N GLN A 953 -43.53 4.73 -35.04
CA GLN A 953 -43.70 4.90 -33.58
C GLN A 953 -42.46 5.52 -32.92
N LEU A 954 -41.27 5.15 -33.38
CA LEU A 954 -40.01 5.72 -32.87
C LEU A 954 -39.86 7.18 -33.30
N GLU A 955 -40.15 7.49 -34.56
CA GLU A 955 -40.05 8.84 -35.12
C GLU A 955 -41.05 9.83 -34.52
N ALA A 956 -42.16 9.33 -33.99
CA ALA A 956 -43.18 10.13 -33.31
C ALA A 956 -42.86 10.46 -31.85
N LEU A 957 -41.79 9.93 -31.27
CA LEU A 957 -41.46 10.19 -29.87
C LEU A 957 -41.06 11.64 -29.63
N GLU A 958 -41.57 12.21 -28.53
CA GLU A 958 -41.24 13.53 -28.02
C GLU A 958 -40.52 13.43 -26.66
N GLU A 959 -40.14 14.57 -26.08
CA GLU A 959 -39.41 14.63 -24.80
C GLU A 959 -40.14 13.89 -23.66
N GLU A 960 -41.46 14.04 -23.58
CA GLU A 960 -42.30 13.41 -22.55
C GLU A 960 -42.19 11.88 -22.59
N ASP A 961 -42.11 11.28 -23.79
CA ASP A 961 -41.96 9.83 -23.94
C ASP A 961 -40.63 9.32 -23.39
N LEU A 962 -39.54 10.09 -23.56
CA LEU A 962 -38.24 9.73 -22.99
C LEU A 962 -38.24 9.84 -21.47
N LEU A 963 -38.92 10.85 -20.90
CA LEU A 963 -39.08 10.97 -19.45
C LEU A 963 -39.89 9.79 -18.87
N LEU A 964 -40.95 9.36 -19.56
CA LEU A 964 -41.73 8.18 -19.20
C LEU A 964 -40.92 6.87 -19.31
N ALA A 965 -39.94 6.82 -20.20
CA ALA A 965 -39.03 5.70 -20.33
C ALA A 965 -37.95 5.65 -19.23
N LEU A 966 -37.81 6.69 -18.39
CA LEU A 966 -36.89 6.75 -17.25
C LEU A 966 -37.62 6.50 -15.91
N PRO A 967 -36.90 6.13 -14.83
CA PRO A 967 -37.51 5.89 -13.51
C PRO A 967 -37.95 7.15 -12.75
N VAL A 968 -38.40 8.21 -13.43
CA VAL A 968 -38.78 9.50 -12.81
C VAL A 968 -39.88 9.32 -11.75
N HIS A 969 -40.85 8.41 -12.01
CA HIS A 969 -41.93 8.09 -11.07
C HIS A 969 -41.60 6.93 -10.12
N LYS A 970 -40.36 6.41 -10.16
CA LYS A 970 -39.90 5.31 -9.30
C LYS A 970 -38.61 5.73 -8.58
N PRO A 971 -38.70 6.60 -7.55
CA PRO A 971 -37.52 7.17 -6.89
C PRO A 971 -36.59 6.10 -6.31
N ARG A 972 -37.11 4.98 -5.80
CA ARG A 972 -36.28 3.87 -5.32
C ARG A 972 -35.43 3.28 -6.44
N ASP A 973 -36.00 3.08 -7.63
CA ASP A 973 -35.26 2.53 -8.76
C ASP A 973 -34.21 3.52 -9.26
N TRP A 974 -34.55 4.81 -9.35
CA TRP A 974 -33.60 5.88 -9.67
C TRP A 974 -32.40 5.86 -8.71
N LEU A 975 -32.68 5.81 -7.40
CA LEU A 975 -31.65 5.80 -6.37
C LEU A 975 -30.79 4.54 -6.43
N LEU A 976 -31.38 3.35 -6.66
CA LEU A 976 -30.61 2.11 -6.86
C LEU A 976 -29.69 2.23 -8.08
N MET A 977 -30.19 2.74 -9.20
CA MET A 977 -29.39 2.92 -10.42
C MET A 977 -28.22 3.89 -10.24
N ALA A 978 -28.32 4.85 -9.32
CA ALA A 978 -27.25 5.80 -9.06
C ALA A 978 -26.28 5.33 -7.96
N HIS A 979 -26.81 4.82 -6.84
CA HIS A 979 -26.01 4.49 -5.66
C HIS A 979 -25.16 3.24 -5.85
N VAL A 980 -25.59 2.29 -6.68
CA VAL A 980 -24.86 1.04 -6.91
C VAL A 980 -23.56 1.29 -7.68
N PRO A 981 -23.57 1.99 -8.83
CA PRO A 981 -22.34 2.45 -9.48
C PRO A 981 -21.41 3.24 -8.55
N TYR A 982 -21.97 4.12 -7.72
CA TYR A 982 -21.18 4.87 -6.73
C TYR A 982 -20.55 3.97 -5.68
N LEU A 983 -21.30 2.98 -5.16
CA LEU A 983 -20.82 1.97 -4.21
C LEU A 983 -19.66 1.14 -4.79
N LEU A 984 -19.70 0.88 -6.09
CA LEU A 984 -18.75 0.08 -6.85
C LEU A 984 -17.73 0.95 -7.61
N SER A 985 -17.45 2.18 -7.18
CA SER A 985 -16.46 3.05 -7.87
C SER A 985 -15.43 3.65 -6.92
N PHE A 986 -15.28 3.10 -5.72
CA PHE A 986 -14.40 3.73 -4.74
C PHE A 986 -12.93 3.54 -5.11
N GLU A 987 -12.23 4.67 -5.28
CA GLU A 987 -10.78 4.62 -5.45
C GLU A 987 -10.13 3.99 -4.21
N VAL A 988 -9.25 3.02 -4.44
CA VAL A 988 -8.47 2.41 -3.36
C VAL A 988 -7.57 3.45 -2.68
N PRO A 989 -7.26 3.29 -1.37
CA PRO A 989 -6.23 4.09 -0.73
C PRO A 989 -4.85 3.90 -1.41
N ASP A 990 -3.93 4.84 -1.18
CA ASP A 990 -2.60 4.84 -1.81
C ASP A 990 -1.83 3.51 -1.66
N ASP A 991 -2.04 2.79 -0.54
CA ASP A 991 -1.39 1.51 -0.23
C ASP A 991 -2.05 0.28 -0.91
N GLY A 992 -3.18 0.47 -1.58
CA GLY A 992 -3.89 -0.53 -2.36
C GLY A 992 -3.57 -0.53 -3.86
N THR A 993 -2.58 0.27 -4.30
CA THR A 993 -2.29 0.51 -5.73
C THR A 993 -1.21 -0.42 -6.29
N ILE A 994 -1.23 -0.67 -7.60
CA ILE A 994 -0.20 -1.47 -8.29
C ILE A 994 1.19 -0.82 -8.20
N LEU A 995 1.27 0.51 -8.21
CA LEU A 995 2.52 1.23 -8.01
C LEU A 995 3.06 1.05 -6.60
N TYR A 996 2.20 1.13 -5.58
CA TYR A 996 2.61 0.89 -4.19
C TYR A 996 3.08 -0.55 -4.00
N TYR A 997 2.38 -1.53 -4.59
CA TYR A 997 2.83 -2.92 -4.62
C TYR A 997 4.24 -3.06 -5.20
N ALA A 998 4.50 -2.46 -6.37
CA ALA A 998 5.80 -2.53 -7.02
C ALA A 998 6.89 -1.90 -6.12
N ALA A 999 6.61 -0.75 -5.52
CA ALA A 999 7.53 -0.07 -4.60
C ALA A 999 7.85 -0.94 -3.36
N GLN A 1000 6.83 -1.40 -2.63
CA GLN A 1000 7.01 -2.21 -1.43
C GLN A 1000 7.70 -3.55 -1.72
N THR A 1001 7.28 -4.24 -2.78
CA THR A 1001 7.84 -5.53 -3.16
C THR A 1001 9.30 -5.42 -3.57
N SER A 1002 9.70 -4.28 -4.16
CA SER A 1002 11.09 -4.03 -4.56
C SER A 1002 12.09 -3.90 -3.39
N GLU A 1003 11.58 -3.62 -2.19
CA GLU A 1003 12.35 -3.29 -0.99
C GLU A 1003 12.27 -4.37 0.12
N ARG A 1004 11.32 -5.31 0.05
CA ARG A 1004 11.16 -6.42 1.02
C ARG A 1004 12.25 -7.48 0.86
N THR A 1005 12.84 -7.96 1.95
CA THR A 1005 13.96 -8.93 1.92
C THR A 1005 13.70 -10.27 2.61
N SER A 1006 12.65 -10.43 3.44
CA SER A 1006 12.51 -11.63 4.29
C SER A 1006 11.41 -12.63 3.90
N SER A 1007 10.39 -12.23 3.12
CA SER A 1007 9.26 -13.12 2.75
C SER A 1007 9.02 -13.29 1.25
N THR A 1008 9.51 -12.38 0.41
CA THR A 1008 9.32 -12.43 -1.05
C THR A 1008 10.53 -13.05 -1.74
N LEU A 1009 10.31 -13.83 -2.80
CA LEU A 1009 11.41 -14.44 -3.57
C LEU A 1009 12.32 -13.33 -4.15
N PRO A 1010 13.67 -13.44 -4.04
CA PRO A 1010 14.60 -12.41 -4.48
C PRO A 1010 14.43 -11.98 -5.95
N VAL A 1011 14.05 -12.93 -6.82
CA VAL A 1011 13.75 -12.66 -8.23
C VAL A 1011 12.55 -11.71 -8.39
N ILE A 1012 11.49 -11.90 -7.61
CA ILE A 1012 10.30 -11.03 -7.63
C ILE A 1012 10.67 -9.63 -7.15
N ASN A 1013 11.50 -9.49 -6.11
CA ASN A 1013 11.95 -8.18 -5.64
C ASN A 1013 12.73 -7.41 -6.71
N THR A 1014 13.53 -8.12 -7.50
CA THR A 1014 14.33 -7.54 -8.57
C THR A 1014 13.44 -7.10 -9.73
N ALA A 1015 12.51 -7.95 -10.16
CA ALA A 1015 11.51 -7.62 -11.18
C ALA A 1015 10.57 -6.48 -10.72
N ALA A 1016 10.23 -6.41 -9.44
CA ALA A 1016 9.38 -5.35 -8.89
C ALA A 1016 10.04 -3.95 -8.99
N ARG A 1017 11.37 -3.86 -8.97
CA ARG A 1017 12.07 -2.58 -9.27
C ARG A 1017 11.80 -2.13 -10.71
N ILE A 1018 11.88 -3.07 -11.64
CA ILE A 1018 11.62 -2.81 -13.07
C ILE A 1018 10.16 -2.38 -13.24
N LEU A 1019 9.22 -3.14 -12.64
CA LEU A 1019 7.81 -2.81 -12.66
C LEU A 1019 7.56 -1.40 -12.12
N ARG A 1020 8.14 -1.05 -10.96
CA ARG A 1020 7.99 0.28 -10.35
C ARG A 1020 8.49 1.38 -11.30
N ASP A 1021 9.69 1.24 -11.84
CA ASP A 1021 10.30 2.26 -12.68
C ASP A 1021 9.51 2.44 -14.00
N ASP A 1022 9.05 1.34 -14.60
CA ASP A 1022 8.19 1.38 -15.79
C ASP A 1022 6.82 2.01 -15.49
N LEU A 1023 6.18 1.68 -14.34
CA LEU A 1023 4.91 2.29 -13.94
C LEU A 1023 5.04 3.79 -13.63
N VAL A 1024 6.14 4.24 -13.02
CA VAL A 1024 6.38 5.68 -12.79
C VAL A 1024 6.47 6.44 -14.11
N ASN A 1025 7.17 5.89 -15.10
CA ASN A 1025 7.23 6.48 -16.44
C ASN A 1025 5.85 6.46 -17.11
N PHE A 1026 5.10 5.38 -16.93
CA PHE A 1026 3.79 5.21 -17.55
C PHE A 1026 2.74 6.24 -17.07
N ILE A 1027 2.87 6.78 -15.84
CA ILE A 1027 2.03 7.92 -15.39
C ILE A 1027 2.09 9.08 -16.39
N HIS A 1028 3.28 9.39 -16.91
CA HIS A 1028 3.44 10.45 -17.90
C HIS A 1028 2.74 10.11 -19.22
N THR A 1029 2.89 8.87 -19.70
CA THR A 1029 2.20 8.38 -20.92
C THR A 1029 0.68 8.45 -20.79
N VAL A 1030 0.12 8.08 -19.63
CA VAL A 1030 -1.33 8.19 -19.38
C VAL A 1030 -1.79 9.65 -19.47
N ALA A 1031 -1.03 10.58 -18.87
CA ALA A 1031 -1.34 12.00 -18.91
C ALA A 1031 -1.22 12.59 -20.32
N GLU A 1032 -0.20 12.19 -21.10
CA GLU A 1032 -0.01 12.58 -22.49
C GLU A 1032 -1.15 12.08 -23.37
N ASN A 1033 -1.46 10.79 -23.32
CA ASN A 1033 -2.58 10.20 -24.07
C ASN A 1033 -3.91 10.86 -23.71
N SER A 1034 -4.13 11.22 -22.44
CA SER A 1034 -5.33 11.95 -22.02
C SER A 1034 -5.36 13.39 -22.52
N ALA A 1035 -4.21 14.06 -22.63
CA ALA A 1035 -4.12 15.43 -23.14
C ALA A 1035 -4.31 15.49 -24.67
N GLU A 1036 -4.08 14.38 -25.37
CA GLU A 1036 -4.29 14.26 -26.82
C GLU A 1036 -5.74 13.99 -27.22
N LEU A 1037 -6.62 13.58 -26.29
CA LEU A 1037 -8.05 13.36 -26.58
C LEU A 1037 -8.72 14.66 -27.09
N ASP A 1038 -9.67 14.56 -28.00
CA ASP A 1038 -10.50 15.69 -28.38
C ASP A 1038 -11.37 16.17 -27.19
N ASP A 1039 -11.91 15.23 -26.40
CA ASP A 1039 -12.73 15.54 -25.22
C ASP A 1039 -11.87 15.88 -23.99
N GLN A 1040 -11.50 17.16 -23.88
CA GLN A 1040 -10.76 17.68 -22.73
C GLN A 1040 -11.61 17.91 -21.47
N GLN A 1041 -12.94 17.78 -21.54
CA GLN A 1041 -13.79 17.93 -20.34
C GLN A 1041 -13.81 16.64 -19.50
N THR A 1042 -13.52 15.49 -20.11
CA THR A 1042 -13.51 14.17 -19.49
C THR A 1042 -12.13 13.49 -19.64
N PRO A 1043 -11.10 13.95 -18.91
CA PRO A 1043 -9.77 13.37 -19.03
C PRO A 1043 -9.78 11.88 -18.64
N TYR A 1044 -9.04 11.05 -19.39
CA TYR A 1044 -9.01 9.61 -19.18
C TYR A 1044 -7.77 9.19 -18.38
N LEU A 1045 -7.89 9.29 -17.05
CA LEU A 1045 -6.80 9.04 -16.08
C LEU A 1045 -6.97 7.75 -15.26
N VAL A 1046 -7.94 6.92 -15.62
CA VAL A 1046 -8.36 5.75 -14.82
C VAL A 1046 -7.27 4.68 -14.71
N MET A 1047 -6.36 4.62 -15.67
CA MET A 1047 -5.20 3.72 -15.65
C MET A 1047 -3.92 4.37 -15.11
N ASP A 1048 -4.01 5.52 -14.43
CA ASP A 1048 -2.88 6.05 -13.66
C ASP A 1048 -2.43 4.99 -12.63
N PRO A 1049 -1.17 4.48 -12.71
CA PRO A 1049 -0.66 3.47 -11.79
C PRO A 1049 -0.73 3.84 -10.30
N SER A 1050 -0.80 5.13 -9.97
CA SER A 1050 -0.97 5.63 -8.60
C SER A 1050 -2.42 5.54 -8.08
N LYS A 1051 -3.37 5.17 -8.94
CA LYS A 1051 -4.79 4.94 -8.60
C LYS A 1051 -5.26 3.53 -8.95
N THR A 1052 -4.59 2.88 -9.90
CA THR A 1052 -4.92 1.53 -10.35
C THR A 1052 -4.76 0.54 -9.20
N ALA A 1053 -5.86 -0.13 -8.84
CA ALA A 1053 -5.90 -1.08 -7.73
C ALA A 1053 -5.00 -2.28 -8.01
N ILE A 1054 -4.34 -2.84 -6.99
CA ILE A 1054 -3.51 -4.04 -7.13
C ILE A 1054 -4.33 -5.32 -7.37
N SER A 1055 -5.57 -5.34 -6.90
CA SER A 1055 -6.47 -6.49 -6.91
C SER A 1055 -7.91 -6.05 -7.20
N ILE A 1056 -8.78 -7.02 -7.49
CA ILE A 1056 -10.21 -6.77 -7.68
C ILE A 1056 -10.79 -6.29 -6.34
N LEU A 1057 -11.17 -5.03 -6.31
CA LEU A 1057 -11.77 -4.31 -5.20
C LEU A 1057 -12.92 -3.49 -5.76
N ILE A 1058 -13.99 -3.33 -5.00
CA ILE A 1058 -15.17 -2.56 -5.41
C ILE A 1058 -14.87 -1.11 -5.75
#